data_AF-A0A1U7P0Y3-F1
#
_entry.id   AF-A0A1U7P0Y3-F1
#
_cell.length_a   1.000
_cell.length_b   1.000
_cell.length_c   1.000
_cell.angle_alpha   90.00
_cell.angle_beta   90.00
_cell.angle_gamma   90.00
#
_symmetry.space_group_name_H-M   'P 1'
#
loop_
_entity.id
_entity.type
_entity.pdbx_description
1 polymer ?
#
loop_
_entity_poly.entity_id
_entity_poly.type
_entity_poly.pdbx_seq_one_letter_code
_entity_poly.pdbx_strand_id
1 'polypeptide(L)'
;MALALLGTGLLIGCKPSDPPKPTDPYAGGQSYPWTGKADASPRPLTQGRNYLSDLSYSSASNAWGPIELDKSNGSQLPGDGQALKIGTQTFAKGIGVHAGSTLTYTLNGNCSTFSATVGIDAEVGARGSVVFQVYGDDTLLAASGTMTGVSAAKVFSVSVKGVKELKLVVTDAGDGIAYDHADWADAQVSCEVLPGADVTPPVAPKSLTATASSGGIALDWADNSEADLAGYRVSRSTSVGGTFTVLTTTLLTVSAYTDAAAPQGVPSYYQVVAVDKSGNASAPSSASATRPQPNTSLGRAKLQSLDGGPFADRLVFSRIGSLVSPPSNGVHDRATLRITNTGSGALQVTGLPITGAWEVDPKLTLPLDLAPGKTQDVQVVFKAQGTSPVGKVHSGTLTVESSDAAAPKQVIQLAGVWQGQSESGQEPSLEEIVEGGFGFQTKFAPGGDVNQEGRVAPQGDEVIAPYWQRIDAAAPVTVQQLAAYHTQGDAATLKWFTKGDTDGPAILTQAGIDGQSVLPRKNGTNDPAVATFSPATTFGFRVDSENSDATLNDQNADRGNGCVDPCGQHVRFFKARDRAGQIMPGTYLLIMDYSGINYDYNDNVYLIGNLKPASILIDVGLTPAGGQFTDPQGNVWFSDRDRNNYALFTPNTAKNEPDGGPNTALDILGTTNDTLYRTYRGNVGSLTPRAINFDIPLENGPQTLRLHFADLAHTTAGKRVFDVVAEGQNVLPNLDIVQQAGNGNTALVKTVNVQVTGGALNLTLSASVDYPSIAGIEIVR
;
A
#
# COMPACT_ATOMS: atom_id res chain seq x y z
N MET A 1 20.47 -47.09 50.11
CA MET A 1 21.54 -46.20 50.59
C MET A 1 21.22 -44.81 50.07
N ALA A 2 20.77 -43.79 50.81
CA ALA A 2 20.59 -43.52 52.24
C ALA A 2 19.28 -42.69 52.39
N LEU A 3 18.36 -43.06 53.29
CA LEU A 3 18.09 -42.43 54.61
C LEU A 3 17.69 -40.93 54.49
N ALA A 4 16.42 -40.59 54.29
CA ALA A 4 15.31 -40.41 55.27
C ALA A 4 15.37 -39.11 56.09
N LEU A 5 14.31 -38.27 56.01
CA LEU A 5 13.52 -37.86 57.18
C LEU A 5 12.22 -37.14 56.79
N LEU A 6 11.20 -37.36 57.63
CA LEU A 6 9.80 -36.95 57.51
C LEU A 6 9.56 -35.42 57.68
N GLY A 7 8.44 -34.94 57.12
CA GLY A 7 7.89 -33.62 57.44
C GLY A 7 6.42 -33.51 57.04
N THR A 8 5.55 -33.66 58.04
CA THR A 8 4.08 -33.58 58.03
C THR A 8 3.52 -32.28 57.45
N GLY A 9 2.34 -32.39 56.82
CA GLY A 9 1.61 -31.27 56.21
C GLY A 9 1.16 -30.19 57.19
N LEU A 10 1.08 -28.96 56.67
CA LEU A 10 0.46 -27.82 57.34
C LEU A 10 -0.38 -27.06 56.32
N LEU A 11 -1.69 -26.98 56.59
CA LEU A 11 -2.64 -26.14 55.88
C LEU A 11 -2.23 -24.66 56.01
N ILE A 12 -1.98 -24.00 54.89
CA ILE A 12 -1.76 -22.56 54.83
C ILE A 12 -3.13 -21.88 54.86
N GLY A 13 -3.53 -21.45 56.06
CA GLY A 13 -4.58 -20.46 56.23
C GLY A 13 -4.06 -19.07 55.87
N CYS A 14 -4.73 -18.37 54.97
CA CYS A 14 -4.52 -16.95 54.74
C CYS A 14 -4.88 -16.16 56.01
N LYS A 15 -3.91 -15.51 56.64
CA LYS A 15 -4.18 -14.37 57.54
C LYS A 15 -4.45 -13.13 56.69
N PRO A 16 -5.43 -12.28 57.04
CA PRO A 16 -5.50 -10.92 56.51
C PRO A 16 -4.22 -10.18 56.92
N SER A 17 -3.57 -9.49 55.98
CA SER A 17 -2.46 -8.59 56.26
C SER A 17 -2.93 -7.47 57.20
N ASP A 18 -2.16 -7.18 58.24
CA ASP A 18 -2.38 -5.99 59.07
C ASP A 18 -2.45 -4.74 58.18
N PRO A 19 -3.38 -3.80 58.46
CA PRO A 19 -3.43 -2.54 57.71
C PRO A 19 -2.09 -1.80 57.84
N PRO A 20 -1.65 -1.09 56.78
CA PRO A 20 -0.40 -0.36 56.81
C PRO A 20 -0.40 0.66 57.95
N LYS A 21 0.70 0.69 58.71
CA LYS A 21 0.91 1.63 59.81
C LYS A 21 0.85 3.07 59.26
N PRO A 22 0.11 4.01 59.88
CA PRO A 22 0.04 5.39 59.42
C PRO A 22 1.44 6.00 59.29
N THR A 23 1.69 6.69 58.18
CA THR A 23 2.94 7.40 57.92
C THR A 23 3.02 8.68 58.75
N ASP A 24 4.24 9.07 59.12
CA ASP A 24 4.54 10.31 59.83
C ASP A 24 3.84 11.52 59.15
N PRO A 25 2.98 12.29 59.87
CA PRO A 25 2.20 13.37 59.29
C PRO A 25 2.98 14.68 59.09
N TYR A 26 4.28 14.76 59.41
CA TYR A 26 5.07 15.97 59.26
C TYR A 26 5.81 16.05 57.90
N ALA A 27 5.73 17.22 57.26
CA ALA A 27 6.47 17.49 56.03
C ALA A 27 7.95 17.80 56.33
N GLY A 28 8.87 17.19 55.56
CA GLY A 28 10.29 17.57 55.58
C GLY A 28 11.10 17.16 56.83
N GLY A 29 10.60 16.21 57.63
CA GLY A 29 11.30 15.72 58.83
C GLY A 29 11.22 16.66 60.04
N GLN A 30 10.30 17.63 60.02
CA GLN A 30 9.99 18.44 61.20
C GLN A 30 9.20 17.60 62.22
N SER A 31 9.28 17.95 63.50
CA SER A 31 8.48 17.29 64.56
C SER A 31 7.34 18.18 65.06
N TYR A 32 7.30 19.45 64.65
CA TYR A 32 6.27 20.45 64.94
C TYR A 32 6.59 21.79 64.21
N PRO A 33 5.59 22.67 63.99
CA PRO A 33 4.15 22.42 64.14
C PRO A 33 3.62 21.56 62.99
N TRP A 34 2.60 20.75 63.27
CA TRP A 34 1.82 20.08 62.22
C TRP A 34 0.94 21.11 61.51
N THR A 35 0.79 20.97 60.19
CA THR A 35 -0.16 21.75 59.39
C THR A 35 -0.90 20.84 58.42
N GLY A 36 -2.21 21.02 58.30
CA GLY A 36 -3.06 20.27 57.38
C GLY A 36 -4.06 21.16 56.65
N LYS A 37 -4.50 20.70 55.49
CA LYS A 37 -5.73 21.15 54.82
C LYS A 37 -6.67 19.95 54.75
N ALA A 38 -7.99 20.20 54.76
CA ALA A 38 -8.96 19.11 54.68
C ALA A 38 -8.75 18.27 53.40
N ASP A 39 -8.82 16.94 53.53
CA ASP A 39 -8.80 15.99 52.41
C ASP A 39 -10.01 16.19 51.48
N ALA A 40 -9.95 15.64 50.27
CA ALA A 40 -10.91 15.87 49.18
C ALA A 40 -12.34 15.29 49.38
N SER A 41 -12.72 14.83 50.57
CA SER A 41 -14.10 14.38 50.85
C SER A 41 -14.68 14.83 52.21
N PRO A 42 -14.85 16.14 52.46
CA PRO A 42 -15.59 16.60 53.63
C PRO A 42 -16.93 17.23 53.22
N ARG A 43 -17.88 17.25 54.17
CA ARG A 43 -19.25 17.69 53.91
C ARG A 43 -19.32 19.23 53.87
N PRO A 44 -19.96 19.84 52.86
CA PRO A 44 -20.19 21.28 52.87
C PRO A 44 -21.11 21.67 54.04
N LEU A 45 -21.05 22.95 54.44
CA LEU A 45 -22.02 23.50 55.39
C LEU A 45 -23.45 23.24 54.91
N THR A 46 -24.27 22.66 55.78
CA THR A 46 -25.69 22.39 55.53
C THR A 46 -26.59 23.26 56.42
N GLN A 47 -27.87 23.38 56.08
CA GLN A 47 -28.84 24.09 56.91
C GLN A 47 -28.96 23.42 58.29
N GLY A 48 -29.04 24.22 59.35
CA GLY A 48 -29.16 23.74 60.72
C GLY A 48 -27.81 23.56 61.42
N ARG A 49 -27.73 22.60 62.34
CA ARG A 49 -26.52 22.33 63.14
C ARG A 49 -25.50 21.51 62.35
N ASN A 50 -24.26 21.97 62.34
CA ASN A 50 -23.12 21.29 61.71
C ASN A 50 -22.00 21.16 62.74
N TYR A 51 -21.60 19.94 63.09
CA TYR A 51 -20.41 19.70 63.90
C TYR A 51 -19.18 20.06 63.09
N LEU A 52 -18.25 20.81 63.68
CA LEU A 52 -17.02 21.23 63.00
C LEU A 52 -16.10 20.05 62.67
N SER A 53 -16.22 18.93 63.40
CA SER A 53 -15.50 17.70 63.09
C SER A 53 -16.01 16.97 61.85
N ASP A 54 -17.20 17.31 61.35
CA ASP A 54 -17.76 16.77 60.09
C ASP A 54 -17.53 17.69 58.87
N LEU A 55 -17.02 18.91 59.10
CA LEU A 55 -16.86 19.95 58.09
C LEU A 55 -15.42 20.06 57.58
N SER A 56 -15.28 20.56 56.34
CA SER A 56 -13.98 20.97 55.80
C SER A 56 -13.46 22.21 56.53
N TYR A 57 -12.29 22.10 57.18
CA TYR A 57 -11.50 23.27 57.56
C TYR A 57 -10.64 23.74 56.39
N SER A 58 -10.49 25.06 56.23
CA SER A 58 -9.65 25.67 55.19
C SER A 58 -8.15 25.53 55.51
N SER A 59 -7.81 25.54 56.80
CA SER A 59 -6.49 25.23 57.31
C SER A 59 -6.57 24.79 58.76
N ALA A 60 -5.66 23.90 59.16
CA ALA A 60 -5.44 23.53 60.55
C ALA A 60 -3.94 23.50 60.84
N SER A 61 -3.58 23.88 62.06
CA SER A 61 -2.24 23.77 62.58
C SER A 61 -2.28 23.37 64.04
N ASN A 62 -1.25 22.67 64.49
CA ASN A 62 -1.16 22.17 65.85
C ASN A 62 0.31 22.06 66.26
N ALA A 63 0.67 22.48 67.49
CA ALA A 63 2.09 22.49 67.87
C ALA A 63 2.63 21.09 68.19
N TRP A 64 1.78 20.12 68.53
CA TRP A 64 2.20 18.73 68.72
C TRP A 64 1.13 17.80 68.20
N GLY A 65 1.50 16.97 67.22
CA GLY A 65 0.59 16.03 66.59
C GLY A 65 -0.35 16.62 65.57
N PRO A 66 -0.99 15.77 64.74
CA PRO A 66 -2.14 16.20 63.97
C PRO A 66 -3.31 16.63 64.88
N ILE A 67 -4.24 17.40 64.32
CA ILE A 67 -5.56 17.53 64.97
C ILE A 67 -6.30 16.19 64.85
N GLU A 68 -7.16 15.90 65.82
CA GLU A 68 -7.93 14.66 65.86
C GLU A 68 -9.42 14.98 65.80
N LEU A 69 -10.13 14.41 64.84
CA LEU A 69 -11.58 14.60 64.70
C LEU A 69 -12.30 13.53 65.52
N ASP A 70 -13.18 13.96 66.42
CA ASP A 70 -13.95 13.13 67.36
C ASP A 70 -13.10 12.30 68.34
N LYS A 71 -11.83 12.69 68.53
CA LYS A 71 -10.85 12.10 69.45
C LYS A 71 -9.98 13.18 70.07
N SER A 72 -9.40 12.92 71.25
CA SER A 72 -8.38 13.79 71.87
C SER A 72 -7.11 13.82 71.02
N ASN A 73 -6.21 14.79 71.24
CA ASN A 73 -4.89 14.76 70.60
C ASN A 73 -4.04 13.60 71.17
N GLY A 74 -3.71 12.58 70.38
CA GLY A 74 -3.05 11.37 70.87
C GLY A 74 -1.53 11.33 70.77
N SER A 75 -0.88 12.47 70.47
CA SER A 75 0.55 12.63 70.13
C SER A 75 0.85 12.61 68.63
N GLN A 76 1.68 11.69 68.11
CA GLN A 76 2.38 11.92 66.83
C GLN A 76 1.67 11.37 65.60
N LEU A 77 0.78 10.38 65.73
CA LEU A 77 0.20 9.69 64.57
C LEU A 77 -1.28 10.06 64.39
N PRO A 78 -1.78 10.20 63.15
CA PRO A 78 -3.21 10.41 62.94
C PRO A 78 -4.05 9.26 63.52
N GLY A 79 -5.09 9.59 64.28
CA GLY A 79 -6.07 8.66 64.83
C GLY A 79 -5.64 7.97 66.13
N ASP A 80 -4.51 8.35 66.74
CA ASP A 80 -3.99 7.74 67.98
C ASP A 80 -4.63 8.29 69.27
N GLY A 81 -5.49 9.30 69.14
CA GLY A 81 -6.27 9.91 70.23
C GLY A 81 -7.26 8.98 70.94
N GLN A 82 -7.49 9.29 72.22
CA GLN A 82 -8.52 8.69 73.08
C GLN A 82 -9.89 9.35 72.81
N ALA A 83 -10.93 8.91 73.52
CA ALA A 83 -12.23 9.60 73.48
C ALA A 83 -12.13 10.98 74.17
N LEU A 84 -12.62 12.03 73.50
CA LEU A 84 -12.69 13.40 74.01
C LEU A 84 -13.32 13.43 75.39
N LYS A 85 -12.58 13.89 76.40
CA LYS A 85 -13.05 13.86 77.78
C LYS A 85 -12.60 15.08 78.57
N ILE A 86 -13.53 15.92 78.97
CA ILE A 86 -13.25 17.08 79.84
C ILE A 86 -13.79 16.77 81.24
N GLY A 87 -12.88 16.65 82.22
CA GLY A 87 -13.22 16.21 83.57
C GLY A 87 -13.82 14.79 83.58
N THR A 88 -15.08 14.65 84.00
CA THR A 88 -15.80 13.36 83.99
C THR A 88 -16.72 13.19 82.78
N GLN A 89 -16.86 14.18 81.91
CA GLN A 89 -17.77 14.16 80.77
C GLN A 89 -17.05 13.66 79.52
N THR A 90 -17.66 12.70 78.82
CA THR A 90 -17.16 12.15 77.55
C THR A 90 -18.04 12.63 76.40
N PHE A 91 -17.41 13.03 75.30
CA PHE A 91 -18.07 13.62 74.14
C PHE A 91 -17.87 12.73 72.91
N ALA A 92 -18.92 12.56 72.12
CA ALA A 92 -18.87 11.75 70.90
C ALA A 92 -18.39 12.57 69.69
N LYS A 93 -18.53 13.90 69.75
CA LYS A 93 -18.18 14.82 68.67
C LYS A 93 -17.25 15.91 69.19
N GLY A 94 -16.33 16.37 68.36
CA GLY A 94 -15.45 17.48 68.68
C GLY A 94 -14.10 17.37 68.01
N ILE A 95 -13.17 18.23 68.43
CA ILE A 95 -11.83 18.31 67.83
C ILE A 95 -10.81 18.33 68.96
N GLY A 96 -9.96 17.31 69.02
CA GLY A 96 -8.81 17.25 69.91
C GLY A 96 -7.61 17.94 69.28
N VAL A 97 -7.00 18.85 70.02
CA VAL A 97 -5.85 19.65 69.58
C VAL A 97 -4.81 19.71 70.69
N HIS A 98 -3.63 20.24 70.36
CA HIS A 98 -2.61 20.65 71.30
C HIS A 98 -2.52 22.20 71.32
N ALA A 99 -2.10 22.83 72.42
CA ALA A 99 -1.85 24.29 72.40
C ALA A 99 -0.82 24.69 71.33
N GLY A 100 -0.92 25.93 70.86
CA GLY A 100 -0.27 26.41 69.64
C GLY A 100 -1.03 25.96 68.39
N SER A 101 -2.34 25.75 68.50
CA SER A 101 -3.21 25.32 67.40
C SER A 101 -4.07 26.45 66.86
N THR A 102 -4.40 26.32 65.57
CA THR A 102 -5.34 27.19 64.87
C THR A 102 -6.09 26.36 63.84
N LEU A 103 -7.42 26.40 63.88
CA LEU A 103 -8.30 25.83 62.86
C LEU A 103 -9.16 26.93 62.26
N THR A 104 -9.23 26.96 60.94
CA THR A 104 -10.01 27.97 60.19
C THR A 104 -11.11 27.29 59.39
N TYR A 105 -12.33 27.83 59.46
CA TYR A 105 -13.51 27.38 58.73
C TYR A 105 -14.13 28.54 57.96
N THR A 106 -14.49 28.30 56.71
CA THR A 106 -15.23 29.26 55.89
C THR A 106 -16.73 29.12 56.17
N LEU A 107 -17.34 30.15 56.77
CA LEU A 107 -18.77 30.22 57.10
C LEU A 107 -19.61 30.99 56.05
N ASN A 108 -18.95 31.76 55.18
CA ASN A 108 -19.60 32.57 54.13
C ASN A 108 -20.69 33.55 54.61
N GLY A 109 -20.74 33.87 55.91
CA GLY A 109 -21.77 34.73 56.50
C GLY A 109 -23.11 34.03 56.75
N ASN A 110 -23.20 32.72 56.51
CA ASN A 110 -24.47 31.97 56.51
C ASN A 110 -24.84 31.37 57.88
N CYS A 111 -23.98 31.53 58.89
CA CYS A 111 -24.18 30.94 60.21
C CYS A 111 -24.51 31.99 61.27
N SER A 112 -25.32 31.62 62.26
CA SER A 112 -25.82 32.52 63.30
C SER A 112 -25.07 32.33 64.62
N THR A 113 -24.76 31.10 65.02
CA THR A 113 -24.14 30.78 66.32
C THR A 113 -23.05 29.73 66.18
N PHE A 114 -21.90 29.95 66.84
CA PHE A 114 -20.91 28.93 67.15
C PHE A 114 -21.06 28.53 68.62
N SER A 115 -21.03 27.22 68.91
CA SER A 115 -21.04 26.68 70.26
C SER A 115 -20.06 25.53 70.43
N ALA A 116 -19.41 25.44 71.59
CA ALA A 116 -18.54 24.33 71.97
C ALA A 116 -18.44 24.23 73.50
N THR A 117 -18.15 23.05 74.02
CA THR A 117 -17.62 22.86 75.38
C THR A 117 -16.11 22.71 75.28
N VAL A 118 -15.36 23.55 75.98
CA VAL A 118 -13.90 23.58 75.91
C VAL A 118 -13.24 23.24 77.25
N GLY A 119 -12.08 22.60 77.20
CA GLY A 119 -11.27 22.27 78.36
C GLY A 119 -10.06 21.41 78.00
N ILE A 120 -9.16 21.23 78.97
CA ILE A 120 -8.03 20.31 78.83
C ILE A 120 -8.56 18.87 78.90
N ASP A 121 -8.06 17.99 78.02
CA ASP A 121 -8.47 16.58 77.99
C ASP A 121 -8.02 15.86 79.28
N ALA A 122 -8.87 14.97 79.78
CA ALA A 122 -8.67 14.28 81.05
C ALA A 122 -7.44 13.35 81.06
N GLU A 123 -6.89 12.97 79.90
CA GLU A 123 -5.74 12.07 79.79
C GLU A 123 -4.46 12.66 80.40
N VAL A 124 -4.31 13.99 80.40
CA VAL A 124 -3.14 14.65 81.01
C VAL A 124 -3.28 14.87 82.52
N GLY A 125 -4.46 14.60 83.08
CA GLY A 125 -4.77 14.75 84.50
C GLY A 125 -4.75 16.22 84.94
N ALA A 126 -4.06 16.54 86.04
CA ALA A 126 -3.96 17.92 86.57
C ALA A 126 -2.91 18.80 85.86
N ARG A 127 -2.36 18.35 84.72
CA ARG A 127 -1.28 19.02 83.97
C ARG A 127 -1.85 19.84 82.81
N GLY A 128 -1.00 20.65 82.19
CA GLY A 128 -1.33 21.51 81.05
C GLY A 128 -2.02 22.81 81.45
N SER A 129 -1.83 23.83 80.61
CA SER A 129 -2.42 25.15 80.77
C SER A 129 -2.68 25.80 79.41
N VAL A 130 -3.94 26.16 79.13
CA VAL A 130 -4.39 26.60 77.80
C VAL A 130 -5.29 27.83 77.87
N VAL A 131 -5.36 28.59 76.77
CA VAL A 131 -6.44 29.57 76.53
C VAL A 131 -7.11 29.27 75.19
N PHE A 132 -8.40 28.95 75.23
CA PHE A 132 -9.25 28.83 74.05
C PHE A 132 -9.72 30.22 73.61
N GLN A 133 -9.64 30.50 72.31
CA GLN A 133 -10.07 31.74 71.70
C GLN A 133 -10.86 31.46 70.43
N VAL A 134 -11.96 32.20 70.24
CA VAL A 134 -12.82 32.12 69.06
C VAL A 134 -12.75 33.46 68.34
N TYR A 135 -12.35 33.46 67.08
CA TYR A 135 -12.30 34.64 66.23
C TYR A 135 -13.29 34.52 65.07
N GLY A 136 -13.95 35.63 64.71
CA GLY A 136 -14.72 35.76 63.48
C GLY A 136 -14.17 36.91 62.65
N ASP A 137 -13.79 36.63 61.41
CA ASP A 137 -13.13 37.59 60.51
C ASP A 137 -11.98 38.33 61.22
N ASP A 138 -11.09 37.56 61.85
CA ASP A 138 -9.96 38.01 62.68
C ASP A 138 -10.30 38.87 63.93
N THR A 139 -11.58 39.03 64.26
CA THR A 139 -12.02 39.71 65.48
C THR A 139 -12.27 38.70 66.60
N LEU A 140 -11.66 38.90 67.79
CA LEU A 140 -11.86 38.02 68.94
C LEU A 140 -13.32 38.13 69.45
N LEU A 141 -14.05 37.02 69.42
CA LEU A 141 -15.46 36.93 69.84
C LEU A 141 -15.59 36.37 71.27
N ALA A 142 -14.75 35.42 71.66
CA ALA A 142 -14.71 34.87 73.01
C ALA A 142 -13.34 34.31 73.38
N ALA A 143 -13.03 34.31 74.66
CA ALA A 143 -11.86 33.65 75.23
C ALA A 143 -12.21 32.91 76.52
N SER A 144 -11.52 31.80 76.81
CA SER A 144 -11.74 31.04 78.03
C SER A 144 -11.16 31.71 79.27
N GLY A 145 -10.10 32.52 79.09
CA GLY A 145 -9.10 32.73 80.14
C GLY A 145 -8.24 31.46 80.31
N THR A 146 -7.24 31.51 81.19
CA THR A 146 -6.40 30.33 81.47
C THR A 146 -7.25 29.20 82.05
N MET A 147 -7.20 28.04 81.40
CA MET A 147 -7.76 26.78 81.86
C MET A 147 -6.62 25.80 82.15
N THR A 148 -6.76 24.99 83.19
CA THR A 148 -5.79 23.97 83.61
C THR A 148 -6.48 22.61 83.64
N GLY A 149 -5.73 21.52 83.81
CA GLY A 149 -6.29 20.16 83.90
C GLY A 149 -7.30 19.95 85.05
N VAL A 150 -7.37 20.87 86.02
CA VAL A 150 -8.36 20.86 87.11
C VAL A 150 -9.50 21.87 86.92
N SER A 151 -9.47 22.68 85.86
CA SER A 151 -10.55 23.63 85.56
C SER A 151 -11.80 22.87 85.13
N ALA A 152 -12.97 23.35 85.56
CA ALA A 152 -14.24 22.86 85.03
C ALA A 152 -14.36 23.21 83.53
N ALA A 153 -15.06 22.36 82.78
CA ALA A 153 -15.36 22.61 81.36
C ALA A 153 -16.07 23.96 81.18
N LYS A 154 -15.70 24.72 80.15
CA LYS A 154 -16.31 26.02 79.83
C LYS A 154 -17.16 25.88 78.57
N VAL A 155 -18.39 26.40 78.59
CA VAL A 155 -19.25 26.42 77.41
C VAL A 155 -19.12 27.76 76.69
N PHE A 156 -18.85 27.71 75.39
CA PHE A 156 -19.00 28.84 74.48
C PHE A 156 -20.33 28.75 73.74
N SER A 157 -20.98 29.90 73.61
CA SER A 157 -22.11 30.14 72.72
C SER A 157 -22.01 31.59 72.26
N VAL A 158 -21.52 31.81 71.04
CA VAL A 158 -21.22 33.14 70.51
C VAL A 158 -21.89 33.35 69.16
N SER A 159 -22.36 34.58 68.93
CA SER A 159 -22.90 34.97 67.64
C SER A 159 -21.80 34.99 66.59
N VAL A 160 -22.02 34.31 65.47
CA VAL A 160 -21.19 34.36 64.27
C VAL A 160 -21.97 34.90 63.07
N LYS A 161 -23.07 35.62 63.33
CA LYS A 161 -23.91 36.22 62.30
C LYS A 161 -23.08 37.15 61.39
N GLY A 162 -23.07 36.84 60.10
CA GLY A 162 -22.33 37.61 59.09
C GLY A 162 -20.83 37.33 59.04
N VAL A 163 -20.30 36.49 59.92
CA VAL A 163 -18.88 36.08 59.92
C VAL A 163 -18.61 35.21 58.71
N LYS A 164 -17.59 35.55 57.92
CA LYS A 164 -17.19 34.76 56.73
C LYS A 164 -16.17 33.70 57.06
N GLU A 165 -15.30 33.96 58.02
CA GLU A 165 -14.27 33.05 58.49
C GLU A 165 -14.33 32.89 60.01
N LEU A 166 -14.47 31.66 60.50
CA LEU A 166 -14.38 31.29 61.91
C LEU A 166 -13.01 30.67 62.18
N LYS A 167 -12.30 31.18 63.18
CA LYS A 167 -10.99 30.66 63.59
C LYS A 167 -11.00 30.26 65.06
N LEU A 168 -10.64 29.01 65.33
CA LEU A 168 -10.53 28.44 66.67
C LEU A 168 -9.05 28.34 67.02
N VAL A 169 -8.64 28.98 68.12
CA VAL A 169 -7.24 29.09 68.53
C VAL A 169 -7.08 28.57 69.96
N VAL A 170 -6.06 27.75 70.20
CA VAL A 170 -5.65 27.37 71.56
C VAL A 170 -4.20 27.80 71.77
N THR A 171 -3.97 28.68 72.74
CA THR A 171 -2.62 29.13 73.14
C THR A 171 -2.15 28.41 74.40
N ASP A 172 -0.84 28.37 74.64
CA ASP A 172 -0.15 27.71 75.77
C ASP A 172 -0.24 28.46 77.12
N ALA A 173 -1.15 29.43 77.22
CA ALA A 173 -1.34 30.33 78.35
C ALA A 173 -0.05 30.99 78.94
N GLY A 174 1.06 30.97 78.21
CA GLY A 174 2.33 31.56 78.60
C GLY A 174 3.29 30.67 79.41
N ASP A 175 3.00 29.39 79.65
CA ASP A 175 3.93 28.45 80.34
C ASP A 175 4.56 27.39 79.42
N GLY A 176 4.31 27.49 78.12
CA GLY A 176 4.83 26.58 77.09
C GLY A 176 3.97 25.34 76.91
N ILE A 177 4.20 24.61 75.82
CA ILE A 177 3.29 23.57 75.31
C ILE A 177 3.32 22.23 76.09
N ALA A 178 3.64 22.21 77.38
CA ALA A 178 3.80 20.95 78.10
C ALA A 178 2.44 20.41 78.58
N TYR A 179 1.99 19.28 78.02
CA TYR A 179 0.72 18.60 78.36
C TYR A 179 -0.55 19.35 77.97
N ASP A 180 -0.49 20.23 76.97
CA ASP A 180 -1.62 21.09 76.59
C ASP A 180 -2.57 20.41 75.60
N HIS A 181 -3.01 19.21 75.93
CA HIS A 181 -4.02 18.48 75.17
C HIS A 181 -5.38 19.11 75.45
N ALA A 182 -6.01 19.68 74.44
CA ALA A 182 -7.15 20.57 74.55
C ALA A 182 -8.28 20.13 73.61
N ASP A 183 -9.51 20.16 74.13
CA ASP A 183 -10.68 19.69 73.39
C ASP A 183 -11.65 20.82 73.07
N TRP A 184 -12.04 20.91 71.80
CA TRP A 184 -13.23 21.61 71.34
C TRP A 184 -14.40 20.61 71.23
N ALA A 185 -14.94 20.19 72.37
CA ALA A 185 -15.99 19.19 72.46
C ALA A 185 -17.37 19.74 72.01
N ASP A 186 -18.15 18.92 71.29
CA ASP A 186 -19.42 19.30 70.65
C ASP A 186 -19.36 20.61 69.86
N ALA A 187 -18.19 20.95 69.30
CA ALA A 187 -17.98 22.17 68.54
C ALA A 187 -18.85 22.16 67.27
N GLN A 188 -19.75 23.13 67.14
CA GLN A 188 -20.71 23.20 66.04
C GLN A 188 -21.06 24.65 65.65
N VAL A 189 -21.55 24.82 64.43
CA VAL A 189 -22.18 26.05 63.94
C VAL A 189 -23.62 25.79 63.51
N SER A 190 -24.51 26.76 63.76
CA SER A 190 -25.90 26.75 63.27
C SER A 190 -26.05 27.69 62.09
N CYS A 191 -26.55 27.21 60.95
CA CYS A 191 -26.62 27.99 59.70
C CYS A 191 -28.03 28.09 59.12
N GLU A 192 -28.37 29.27 58.58
CA GLU A 192 -29.65 29.61 57.96
C GLU A 192 -29.44 29.89 56.46
N VAL A 193 -30.46 29.61 55.63
CA VAL A 193 -30.39 29.81 54.17
C VAL A 193 -30.61 31.29 53.83
N LEU A 194 -29.69 31.91 53.08
CA LEU A 194 -30.00 33.13 52.32
C LEU A 194 -30.91 32.76 51.13
N PRO A 195 -32.09 33.38 50.97
CA PRO A 195 -32.91 33.15 49.78
C PRO A 195 -32.18 33.69 48.54
N GLY A 196 -31.83 32.82 47.58
CA GLY A 196 -31.34 33.23 46.25
C GLY A 196 -30.17 32.46 45.63
N ALA A 197 -29.64 31.40 46.24
CA ALA A 197 -28.61 30.57 45.59
C ALA A 197 -29.22 29.68 44.49
N ASP A 198 -28.64 29.74 43.29
CA ASP A 198 -29.04 28.89 42.17
C ASP A 198 -28.59 27.44 42.40
N VAL A 199 -29.56 26.53 42.34
CA VAL A 199 -29.39 25.09 42.56
C VAL A 199 -29.75 24.27 41.32
N THR A 200 -30.01 24.93 40.19
CA THR A 200 -30.44 24.28 38.96
C THR A 200 -29.22 23.95 38.10
N PRO A 201 -28.84 22.67 37.92
CA PRO A 201 -27.72 22.33 37.06
C PRO A 201 -28.04 22.56 35.57
N PRO A 202 -27.01 22.77 34.72
CA PRO A 202 -27.15 22.71 33.28
C PRO A 202 -27.70 21.35 32.80
N VAL A 203 -28.23 21.33 31.58
CA VAL A 203 -28.59 20.10 30.88
C VAL A 203 -27.34 19.31 30.54
N ALA A 204 -27.43 17.97 30.57
CA ALA A 204 -26.32 17.11 30.19
C ALA A 204 -25.91 17.35 28.71
N PRO A 205 -24.60 17.40 28.41
CA PRO A 205 -24.11 17.51 27.03
C PRO A 205 -24.70 16.42 26.13
N LYS A 206 -25.13 16.80 24.93
CA LYS A 206 -25.76 15.86 23.97
C LYS A 206 -24.77 15.46 22.88
N SER A 207 -25.04 14.31 22.26
CA SER A 207 -24.29 13.81 21.11
C SER A 207 -22.77 13.67 21.35
N LEU A 208 -22.38 13.29 22.56
CA LEU A 208 -20.97 13.04 22.86
C LEU A 208 -20.45 11.89 21.98
N THR A 209 -19.40 12.17 21.22
CA THR A 209 -18.68 11.21 20.39
C THR A 209 -17.25 11.05 20.89
N ALA A 210 -16.68 9.88 20.62
CA ALA A 210 -15.27 9.59 20.88
C ALA A 210 -14.65 8.99 19.62
N THR A 211 -13.71 9.70 19.00
CA THR A 211 -13.01 9.29 17.78
C THR A 211 -11.55 8.99 18.08
N ALA A 212 -11.15 7.73 17.91
CA ALA A 212 -9.79 7.29 18.18
C ALA A 212 -8.84 7.52 16.99
N SER A 213 -7.60 7.88 17.30
CA SER A 213 -6.49 8.01 16.35
C SER A 213 -5.18 7.56 16.98
N SER A 214 -4.10 7.50 16.20
CA SER A 214 -2.76 7.26 16.74
C SER A 214 -2.33 8.35 17.74
N GLY A 215 -2.83 9.58 17.58
CA GLY A 215 -2.52 10.73 18.44
C GLY A 215 -3.29 10.78 19.76
N GLY A 216 -4.33 9.95 19.96
CA GLY A 216 -5.19 10.00 21.15
C GLY A 216 -6.66 9.73 20.81
N ILE A 217 -7.56 10.06 21.73
CA ILE A 217 -9.01 10.01 21.52
C ILE A 217 -9.57 11.44 21.55
N ALA A 218 -10.14 11.87 20.43
CA ALA A 218 -10.82 13.15 20.32
C ALA A 218 -12.29 12.99 20.74
N LEU A 219 -12.75 13.88 21.60
CA LEU A 219 -14.12 13.99 22.07
C LEU A 219 -14.74 15.26 21.51
N ASP A 220 -15.99 15.15 21.09
CA ASP A 220 -16.80 16.25 20.60
C ASP A 220 -18.25 16.06 21.05
N TRP A 221 -18.91 17.14 21.43
CA TRP A 221 -20.31 17.15 21.85
C TRP A 221 -21.00 18.46 21.44
N ALA A 222 -22.32 18.46 21.46
CA ALA A 222 -23.09 19.67 21.14
C ALA A 222 -22.96 20.74 22.24
N ASP A 223 -22.80 22.01 21.83
CA ASP A 223 -22.77 23.15 22.73
C ASP A 223 -24.02 23.23 23.61
N ASN A 224 -23.81 23.38 24.92
CA ASN A 224 -24.80 23.81 25.90
C ASN A 224 -25.07 25.32 25.73
N SER A 225 -26.33 25.74 25.90
CA SER A 225 -26.80 27.10 25.59
C SER A 225 -27.25 27.91 26.81
N GLU A 226 -27.05 27.38 28.01
CA GLU A 226 -27.41 28.00 29.28
C GLU A 226 -26.55 29.26 29.53
N ALA A 227 -27.21 30.38 29.90
CA ALA A 227 -26.55 31.69 30.02
C ALA A 227 -25.50 31.76 31.15
N ASP A 228 -25.66 30.87 32.13
CA ASP A 228 -24.83 30.72 33.31
C ASP A 228 -23.86 29.54 33.20
N LEU A 229 -23.73 28.88 32.04
CA LEU A 229 -22.72 27.86 31.80
C LEU A 229 -21.31 28.41 32.08
N ALA A 230 -20.55 27.72 32.94
CA ALA A 230 -19.13 28.02 33.21
C ALA A 230 -18.19 27.16 32.36
N GLY A 231 -18.61 25.96 31.94
CA GLY A 231 -17.89 25.12 31.00
C GLY A 231 -18.10 23.63 31.24
N TYR A 232 -17.21 22.80 30.70
CA TYR A 232 -17.32 21.34 30.75
C TYR A 232 -16.19 20.71 31.53
N ARG A 233 -16.48 19.59 32.18
CA ARG A 233 -15.50 18.73 32.82
C ARG A 233 -15.49 17.37 32.13
N VAL A 234 -14.30 16.92 31.75
CA VAL A 234 -14.10 15.62 31.10
C VAL A 234 -13.41 14.67 32.06
N SER A 235 -13.93 13.46 32.17
CA SER A 235 -13.36 12.39 32.99
C SER A 235 -13.24 11.10 32.19
N ARG A 236 -12.28 10.23 32.58
CA ARG A 236 -12.02 8.94 31.94
C ARG A 236 -11.99 7.80 32.95
N SER A 237 -12.49 6.64 32.54
CA SER A 237 -12.38 5.36 33.23
C SER A 237 -11.88 4.27 32.27
N THR A 238 -11.30 3.19 32.82
CA THR A 238 -10.95 1.96 32.08
C THR A 238 -12.10 0.95 32.04
N SER A 239 -13.25 1.25 32.66
CA SER A 239 -14.46 0.43 32.60
C SER A 239 -15.73 1.27 32.65
N VAL A 240 -16.83 0.75 32.09
CA VAL A 240 -18.14 1.42 31.95
C VAL A 240 -18.70 1.92 33.31
N GLY A 241 -18.41 1.22 34.41
CA GLY A 241 -18.86 1.57 35.77
C GLY A 241 -17.73 1.77 36.78
N GLY A 242 -16.50 1.96 36.31
CA GLY A 242 -15.34 2.17 37.18
C GLY A 242 -15.24 3.60 37.73
N THR A 243 -14.21 3.83 38.54
CA THR A 243 -13.89 5.17 39.05
C THR A 243 -13.40 6.06 37.90
N PHE A 244 -14.15 7.12 37.62
CA PHE A 244 -13.77 8.12 36.61
C PHE A 244 -12.76 9.13 37.18
N THR A 245 -11.62 9.26 36.52
CA THR A 245 -10.59 10.26 36.84
C THR A 245 -10.82 11.50 35.97
N VAL A 246 -10.88 12.68 36.59
CA VAL A 246 -11.01 13.95 35.86
C VAL A 246 -9.74 14.22 35.06
N LEU A 247 -9.89 14.50 33.77
CA LEU A 247 -8.77 14.82 32.86
C LEU A 247 -8.52 16.32 32.74
N THR A 248 -9.57 17.13 32.89
CA THR A 248 -9.51 18.59 32.74
C THR A 248 -9.21 19.27 34.08
N THR A 249 -8.10 20.00 34.18
CA THR A 249 -7.72 20.75 35.40
C THR A 249 -8.53 22.03 35.62
N THR A 250 -9.09 22.58 34.54
CA THR A 250 -10.04 23.71 34.53
C THR A 250 -11.24 23.34 33.67
N LEU A 251 -12.39 23.99 33.87
CA LEU A 251 -13.54 23.78 32.98
C LEU A 251 -13.18 24.21 31.56
N LEU A 252 -13.58 23.39 30.58
CA LEU A 252 -13.41 23.70 29.16
C LEU A 252 -14.51 24.66 28.73
N THR A 253 -14.15 25.73 28.03
CA THR A 253 -15.12 26.68 27.45
C THR A 253 -15.51 26.32 26.02
N VAL A 254 -14.97 25.23 25.49
CA VAL A 254 -15.24 24.68 24.15
C VAL A 254 -15.75 23.25 24.29
N SER A 255 -16.58 22.83 23.35
CA SER A 255 -17.28 21.54 23.38
C SER A 255 -16.47 20.40 22.75
N ALA A 256 -15.16 20.44 22.94
CA ALA A 256 -14.23 19.46 22.40
C ALA A 256 -13.05 19.25 23.34
N TYR A 257 -12.51 18.02 23.36
CA TYR A 257 -11.33 17.67 24.15
C TYR A 257 -10.55 16.53 23.50
N THR A 258 -9.23 16.60 23.49
CA THR A 258 -8.39 15.50 22.99
C THR A 258 -7.60 14.87 24.13
N ASP A 259 -7.88 13.60 24.43
CA ASP A 259 -7.09 12.79 25.35
C ASP A 259 -5.92 12.13 24.60
N ALA A 260 -4.79 12.86 24.50
CA ALA A 260 -3.56 12.34 23.93
C ALA A 260 -2.91 11.23 24.79
N ALA A 261 -3.27 11.15 26.07
CA ALA A 261 -2.74 10.20 27.05
C ALA A 261 -3.62 8.94 27.19
N ALA A 262 -4.60 8.74 26.31
CA ALA A 262 -5.41 7.53 26.28
C ALA A 262 -4.50 6.30 26.08
N PRO A 263 -4.66 5.23 26.89
CA PRO A 263 -3.88 4.01 26.76
C PRO A 263 -4.11 3.35 25.40
N GLN A 264 -3.02 2.93 24.76
CA GLN A 264 -3.06 2.21 23.49
C GLN A 264 -3.58 0.77 23.68
N GLY A 265 -4.43 0.30 22.77
CA GLY A 265 -4.98 -1.06 22.76
C GLY A 265 -6.06 -1.33 23.82
N VAL A 266 -6.36 -0.37 24.70
CA VAL A 266 -7.31 -0.54 25.81
C VAL A 266 -8.51 0.41 25.62
N PRO A 267 -9.77 -0.07 25.77
CA PRO A 267 -10.94 0.80 25.72
C PRO A 267 -10.88 1.89 26.80
N SER A 268 -11.14 3.13 26.41
CA SER A 268 -11.31 4.26 27.32
C SER A 268 -12.76 4.72 27.31
N TYR A 269 -13.34 4.86 28.50
CA TYR A 269 -14.71 5.32 28.71
C TYR A 269 -14.67 6.75 29.22
N TYR A 270 -15.40 7.65 28.57
CA TYR A 270 -15.40 9.08 28.87
C TYR A 270 -16.75 9.50 29.43
N GLN A 271 -16.70 10.43 30.38
CA GLN A 271 -17.85 11.18 30.85
C GLN A 271 -17.61 12.67 30.69
N VAL A 272 -18.60 13.39 30.19
CA VAL A 272 -18.60 14.86 30.11
C VAL A 272 -19.80 15.41 30.86
N VAL A 273 -19.56 16.34 31.78
CA VAL A 273 -20.59 17.09 32.50
C VAL A 273 -20.45 18.58 32.18
N ALA A 274 -21.59 19.26 32.04
CA ALA A 274 -21.66 20.72 31.98
C ALA A 274 -21.77 21.27 33.41
N VAL A 275 -21.07 22.37 33.69
CA VAL A 275 -21.02 23.00 35.01
C VAL A 275 -21.36 24.49 34.87
N ASP A 276 -22.24 25.01 35.72
CA ASP A 276 -22.62 26.43 35.74
C ASP A 276 -21.68 27.30 36.59
N LYS A 277 -21.91 28.61 36.60
CA LYS A 277 -21.17 29.62 37.39
C LYS A 277 -21.39 29.49 38.90
N SER A 278 -22.45 28.80 39.32
CA SER A 278 -22.78 28.51 40.72
C SER A 278 -22.15 27.20 41.21
N GLY A 279 -21.56 26.41 40.31
CA GLY A 279 -20.90 25.14 40.56
C GLY A 279 -21.80 23.91 40.44
N ASN A 280 -23.05 24.04 40.01
CA ASN A 280 -23.92 22.88 39.81
C ASN A 280 -23.50 22.14 38.54
N ALA A 281 -23.46 20.81 38.61
CA ALA A 281 -23.06 19.94 37.51
C ALA A 281 -24.25 19.16 36.96
N SER A 282 -24.32 19.05 35.64
CA SER A 282 -25.29 18.23 34.93
C SER A 282 -25.12 16.73 35.24
N ALA A 283 -26.10 15.92 34.84
CA ALA A 283 -25.88 14.49 34.64
C ALA A 283 -24.78 14.25 33.56
N PRO A 284 -24.03 13.14 33.62
CA PRO A 284 -22.94 12.88 32.67
C PRO A 284 -23.47 12.37 31.32
N SER A 285 -22.86 12.86 30.24
CA SER A 285 -22.90 12.25 28.91
C SER A 285 -21.74 11.27 28.78
N SER A 286 -21.93 10.11 28.14
CA SER A 286 -20.91 9.06 28.06
C SER A 286 -20.61 8.62 26.63
N ALA A 287 -19.35 8.35 26.34
CA ALA A 287 -18.88 7.75 25.08
C ALA A 287 -17.64 6.90 25.35
N SER A 288 -17.26 6.03 24.40
CA SER A 288 -16.05 5.22 24.52
C SER A 288 -15.37 5.01 23.18
N ALA A 289 -14.04 4.92 23.20
CA ALA A 289 -13.25 4.48 22.07
C ALA A 289 -11.99 3.75 22.54
N THR A 290 -11.40 2.94 21.67
CA THR A 290 -10.12 2.26 21.92
C THR A 290 -9.05 2.92 21.07
N ARG A 291 -8.02 3.49 21.70
CA ARG A 291 -6.89 4.06 20.97
C ARG A 291 -6.10 2.92 20.31
N PRO A 292 -5.80 2.97 19.00
CA PRO A 292 -5.00 1.92 18.35
C PRO A 292 -3.60 1.80 18.96
N GLN A 293 -3.11 0.57 19.12
CA GLN A 293 -1.70 0.31 19.43
C GLN A 293 -0.86 0.31 18.14
N PRO A 294 0.31 0.97 18.09
CA PRO A 294 1.23 0.86 16.97
C PRO A 294 1.62 -0.61 16.79
N ASN A 295 1.39 -1.14 15.59
CA ASN A 295 1.91 -2.45 15.24
C ASN A 295 3.44 -2.38 15.20
N THR A 296 4.11 -2.98 16.18
CA THR A 296 5.58 -3.02 16.28
C THR A 296 6.17 -4.32 15.76
N SER A 297 5.36 -5.16 15.10
CA SER A 297 5.80 -6.43 14.54
C SER A 297 7.02 -6.27 13.63
N LEU A 298 8.00 -7.11 13.86
CA LEU A 298 9.19 -7.25 13.00
C LEU A 298 9.01 -8.36 11.94
N GLY A 299 7.81 -8.96 11.83
CA GLY A 299 7.47 -9.82 10.70
C GLY A 299 7.34 -9.00 9.41
N ARG A 300 7.83 -9.54 8.29
CA ARG A 300 7.73 -8.90 6.97
C ARG A 300 7.18 -9.88 5.95
N ALA A 301 6.06 -9.55 5.35
CA ALA A 301 5.46 -10.38 4.31
C ALA A 301 6.11 -10.06 2.97
N LYS A 302 6.72 -11.05 2.33
CA LYS A 302 7.09 -11.00 0.92
C LYS A 302 6.19 -11.95 0.15
N LEU A 303 5.50 -11.42 -0.85
CA LEU A 303 4.67 -12.21 -1.76
C LEU A 303 5.45 -12.62 -3.00
N GLN A 304 5.20 -13.83 -3.47
CA GLN A 304 5.75 -14.37 -4.71
C GLN A 304 4.68 -15.19 -5.44
N SER A 305 4.32 -14.78 -6.65
CA SER A 305 3.59 -15.64 -7.58
C SER A 305 4.46 -16.83 -7.98
N LEU A 306 3.94 -18.05 -7.81
CA LEU A 306 4.55 -19.29 -8.31
C LEU A 306 3.90 -19.78 -9.61
N ASP A 307 3.01 -18.96 -10.17
CA ASP A 307 2.20 -19.28 -11.35
C ASP A 307 3.02 -19.34 -12.66
N GLY A 308 4.24 -18.78 -12.62
CA GLY A 308 5.08 -18.63 -13.80
C GLY A 308 4.67 -17.45 -14.71
N GLY A 309 3.61 -16.72 -14.39
CA GLY A 309 3.22 -15.51 -15.12
C GLY A 309 4.29 -14.40 -15.11
N PRO A 310 4.27 -13.49 -16.09
CA PRO A 310 5.30 -12.47 -16.28
C PRO A 310 5.33 -11.37 -15.22
N PHE A 311 4.24 -11.19 -14.46
CA PHE A 311 4.13 -10.15 -13.44
C PHE A 311 3.97 -10.77 -12.05
N ALA A 312 4.86 -10.40 -11.13
CA ALA A 312 4.91 -10.97 -9.78
C ALA A 312 3.69 -10.63 -8.91
N ASP A 313 2.96 -9.56 -9.26
CA ASP A 313 1.77 -9.08 -8.55
C ASP A 313 0.45 -9.52 -9.20
N ARG A 314 0.51 -10.52 -10.10
CA ARG A 314 -0.65 -11.05 -10.81
C ARG A 314 -0.62 -12.57 -10.86
N LEU A 315 -1.79 -13.19 -10.70
CA LEU A 315 -2.05 -14.59 -11.01
C LEU A 315 -3.01 -14.64 -12.19
N VAL A 316 -2.72 -15.51 -13.15
CA VAL A 316 -3.48 -15.63 -14.40
C VAL A 316 -4.12 -17.00 -14.44
N PHE A 317 -5.36 -17.07 -14.91
CA PHE A 317 -6.13 -18.30 -14.93
C PHE A 317 -6.83 -18.47 -16.28
N SER A 318 -7.05 -19.71 -16.69
CA SER A 318 -7.96 -20.06 -17.78
C SER A 318 -8.92 -21.14 -17.32
N ARG A 319 -10.12 -21.14 -17.88
CA ARG A 319 -11.06 -22.24 -17.67
C ARG A 319 -12.07 -22.38 -18.80
N ILE A 320 -12.48 -23.62 -19.05
CA ILE A 320 -13.53 -23.96 -20.00
C ILE A 320 -14.61 -24.77 -19.28
N GLY A 321 -15.87 -24.44 -19.49
CA GLY A 321 -17.00 -25.15 -18.91
C GLY A 321 -17.12 -25.02 -17.37
N SER A 322 -17.34 -26.13 -16.68
CA SER A 322 -17.60 -26.19 -15.22
C SER A 322 -16.49 -26.90 -14.44
N LEU A 323 -16.40 -26.74 -13.10
CA LEU A 323 -15.44 -27.49 -12.27
C LEU A 323 -15.81 -28.97 -12.15
N VAL A 324 -17.11 -29.27 -12.25
CA VAL A 324 -17.64 -30.63 -12.06
C VAL A 324 -17.46 -31.44 -13.33
N SER A 325 -17.54 -30.79 -14.48
CA SER A 325 -17.43 -31.39 -15.80
C SER A 325 -16.72 -30.41 -16.73
N PRO A 326 -15.40 -30.19 -16.57
CA PRO A 326 -14.62 -29.50 -17.58
C PRO A 326 -14.54 -30.38 -18.85
N PRO A 327 -14.32 -29.79 -20.04
CA PRO A 327 -13.95 -30.57 -21.22
C PRO A 327 -12.64 -31.34 -20.95
N SER A 328 -12.28 -32.28 -21.82
CA SER A 328 -11.07 -33.11 -21.68
C SER A 328 -9.75 -32.34 -21.79
N ASN A 329 -9.78 -31.02 -21.97
CA ASN A 329 -8.58 -30.18 -22.00
C ASN A 329 -8.01 -29.94 -20.61
N GLY A 330 -6.71 -29.71 -20.58
CA GLY A 330 -6.08 -29.03 -19.46
C GLY A 330 -6.59 -27.60 -19.37
N VAL A 331 -6.81 -27.17 -18.14
CA VAL A 331 -7.16 -25.80 -17.78
C VAL A 331 -6.13 -25.31 -16.78
N HIS A 332 -5.90 -24.00 -16.77
CA HIS A 332 -5.04 -23.34 -15.79
C HIS A 332 -5.92 -22.65 -14.75
N ASP A 333 -6.76 -23.42 -14.05
CA ASP A 333 -7.74 -22.90 -13.10
C ASP A 333 -7.19 -22.78 -11.67
N ARG A 334 -5.92 -23.13 -11.45
CA ARG A 334 -5.24 -23.04 -10.16
C ARG A 334 -3.89 -22.34 -10.28
N ALA A 335 -3.64 -21.42 -9.37
CA ALA A 335 -2.37 -20.71 -9.23
C ALA A 335 -1.96 -20.64 -7.76
N THR A 336 -0.67 -20.54 -7.49
CA THR A 336 -0.15 -20.52 -6.10
C THR A 336 0.55 -19.20 -5.79
N LEU A 337 0.14 -18.55 -4.71
CA LEU A 337 0.84 -17.41 -4.11
C LEU A 337 1.63 -17.89 -2.90
N ARG A 338 2.95 -17.67 -2.90
CA ARG A 338 3.79 -17.91 -1.72
C ARG A 338 3.93 -16.66 -0.89
N ILE A 339 3.59 -16.77 0.38
CA ILE A 339 3.86 -15.77 1.43
C ILE A 339 5.12 -16.21 2.15
N THR A 340 6.15 -15.37 2.20
CA THR A 340 7.38 -15.62 2.97
C THR A 340 7.52 -14.59 4.07
N ASN A 341 7.81 -15.02 5.30
CA ASN A 341 8.24 -14.09 6.34
C ASN A 341 9.74 -13.78 6.18
N THR A 342 10.07 -12.62 5.63
CA THR A 342 11.45 -12.14 5.48
C THR A 342 11.93 -11.29 6.65
N GLY A 343 11.07 -11.07 7.65
CA GLY A 343 11.36 -10.29 8.84
C GLY A 343 12.11 -11.10 9.91
N SER A 344 12.47 -10.41 11.00
CA SER A 344 13.11 -11.03 12.17
C SER A 344 12.14 -11.41 13.28
N GLY A 345 10.90 -10.94 13.22
CA GLY A 345 9.81 -11.31 14.13
C GLY A 345 8.81 -12.28 13.50
N ALA A 346 7.92 -12.86 14.32
CA ALA A 346 6.80 -13.65 13.81
C ALA A 346 5.85 -12.77 12.97
N LEU A 347 5.44 -13.29 11.82
CA LEU A 347 4.43 -12.69 10.95
C LEU A 347 3.13 -13.44 11.15
N GLN A 348 2.04 -12.74 11.47
CA GLN A 348 0.72 -13.34 11.56
C GLN A 348 -0.09 -12.95 10.33
N VAL A 349 -0.50 -13.90 9.51
CA VAL A 349 -1.46 -13.67 8.43
C VAL A 349 -2.85 -13.73 9.03
N THR A 350 -3.58 -12.62 9.01
CA THR A 350 -4.86 -12.47 9.70
C THR A 350 -6.05 -12.63 8.77
N GLY A 351 -5.86 -12.40 7.47
CA GLY A 351 -6.93 -12.41 6.49
C GLY A 351 -6.42 -12.71 5.09
N LEU A 352 -7.27 -13.39 4.31
CA LEU A 352 -7.10 -13.57 2.87
C LEU A 352 -8.38 -13.16 2.11
N PRO A 353 -8.88 -11.91 2.24
CA PRO A 353 -10.03 -11.46 1.45
C PRO A 353 -9.78 -11.67 -0.04
N ILE A 354 -10.74 -12.30 -0.71
CA ILE A 354 -10.69 -12.58 -2.13
C ILE A 354 -11.98 -12.12 -2.81
N THR A 355 -11.86 -11.51 -3.98
CA THR A 355 -13.00 -10.94 -4.73
C THR A 355 -13.15 -11.59 -6.10
N GLY A 356 -14.35 -11.49 -6.67
CA GLY A 356 -14.65 -12.01 -8.00
C GLY A 356 -14.90 -13.52 -8.00
N ALA A 357 -14.60 -14.17 -9.13
CA ALA A 357 -14.85 -15.59 -9.36
C ALA A 357 -13.72 -16.49 -8.83
N TRP A 358 -13.16 -16.22 -7.66
CA TRP A 358 -12.08 -17.02 -7.07
C TRP A 358 -12.34 -17.39 -5.63
N GLU A 359 -11.66 -18.45 -5.18
CA GLU A 359 -11.53 -18.76 -3.76
C GLU A 359 -10.14 -19.28 -3.41
N VAL A 360 -9.84 -19.30 -2.12
CA VAL A 360 -8.69 -20.01 -1.56
C VAL A 360 -9.12 -21.44 -1.24
N ASP A 361 -8.51 -22.43 -1.90
CA ASP A 361 -8.83 -23.85 -1.75
C ASP A 361 -7.54 -24.70 -1.79
N PRO A 362 -7.25 -25.48 -0.72
CA PRO A 362 -8.03 -25.62 0.50
C PRO A 362 -8.04 -24.34 1.34
N LYS A 363 -9.15 -24.08 2.04
CA LYS A 363 -9.26 -22.96 2.98
C LYS A 363 -8.19 -23.08 4.07
N LEU A 364 -7.45 -22.00 4.29
CA LEU A 364 -6.48 -21.92 5.39
C LEU A 364 -7.17 -21.51 6.70
N THR A 365 -6.71 -22.07 7.81
CA THR A 365 -7.11 -21.62 9.15
C THR A 365 -6.37 -20.33 9.49
N LEU A 366 -7.11 -19.27 9.81
CA LEU A 366 -6.57 -17.95 10.16
C LEU A 366 -7.02 -17.55 11.58
N PRO A 367 -6.20 -16.78 12.34
CA PRO A 367 -4.89 -16.28 11.95
C PRO A 367 -3.82 -17.39 11.87
N LEU A 368 -2.86 -17.23 10.96
CA LEU A 368 -1.74 -18.15 10.74
C LEU A 368 -0.42 -17.48 11.13
N ASP A 369 0.34 -18.10 12.03
CA ASP A 369 1.66 -17.60 12.44
C ASP A 369 2.77 -18.21 11.57
N LEU A 370 3.62 -17.34 11.01
CA LEU A 370 4.80 -17.67 10.22
C LEU A 370 6.06 -17.18 10.95
N ALA A 371 6.87 -18.14 11.39
CA ALA A 371 8.19 -17.83 11.95
C ALA A 371 9.13 -17.21 10.89
N PRO A 372 10.16 -16.45 11.30
CA PRO A 372 11.17 -15.91 10.39
C PRO A 372 11.72 -16.95 9.40
N GLY A 373 11.79 -16.59 8.12
CA GLY A 373 12.26 -17.45 7.04
C GLY A 373 11.30 -18.57 6.60
N LYS A 374 10.12 -18.71 7.23
CA LYS A 374 9.10 -19.69 6.83
C LYS A 374 8.18 -19.15 5.74
N THR A 375 7.59 -20.09 5.01
CA THR A 375 6.71 -19.83 3.87
C THR A 375 5.34 -20.48 4.06
N GLN A 376 4.30 -19.84 3.51
CA GLN A 376 2.98 -20.42 3.32
C GLN A 376 2.58 -20.28 1.86
N ASP A 377 2.16 -21.39 1.24
CA ASP A 377 1.58 -21.38 -0.09
C ASP A 377 0.06 -21.25 0.02
N VAL A 378 -0.50 -20.29 -0.69
CA VAL A 378 -1.94 -20.04 -0.82
C VAL A 378 -2.33 -20.45 -2.23
N GLN A 379 -3.04 -21.57 -2.35
CA GLN A 379 -3.60 -22.00 -3.63
C GLN A 379 -4.92 -21.25 -3.88
N VAL A 380 -5.00 -20.62 -5.04
CA VAL A 380 -6.15 -19.86 -5.51
C VAL A 380 -6.77 -20.62 -6.67
N VAL A 381 -8.10 -20.74 -6.67
CA VAL A 381 -8.86 -21.49 -7.68
C VAL A 381 -9.83 -20.57 -8.39
N PHE A 382 -9.83 -20.61 -9.72
CA PHE A 382 -10.73 -19.86 -10.58
C PHE A 382 -12.04 -20.63 -10.82
N LYS A 383 -13.14 -20.03 -10.36
CA LYS A 383 -14.45 -20.67 -10.20
C LYS A 383 -15.51 -20.25 -11.22
N ALA A 384 -15.20 -19.43 -12.22
CA ALA A 384 -16.17 -18.97 -13.22
C ALA A 384 -16.97 -20.11 -13.88
N GLN A 385 -18.25 -19.85 -14.18
CA GLN A 385 -19.21 -20.81 -14.76
C GLN A 385 -20.17 -20.06 -15.69
N GLY A 386 -20.87 -20.79 -16.58
CA GLY A 386 -21.72 -20.22 -17.64
C GLY A 386 -22.95 -19.41 -17.24
N THR A 387 -23.17 -19.20 -15.94
CA THR A 387 -24.17 -18.27 -15.39
C THR A 387 -23.56 -17.03 -14.74
N SER A 388 -22.22 -16.88 -14.76
CA SER A 388 -21.54 -15.70 -14.24
C SER A 388 -21.85 -14.48 -15.12
N PRO A 389 -22.19 -13.32 -14.53
CA PRO A 389 -22.44 -12.13 -15.30
C PRO A 389 -21.11 -11.57 -15.85
N VAL A 390 -21.10 -11.27 -17.16
CA VAL A 390 -20.20 -10.35 -17.91
C VAL A 390 -18.80 -10.87 -18.32
N GLY A 391 -18.57 -10.95 -19.65
CA GLY A 391 -17.25 -10.98 -20.33
C GLY A 391 -16.50 -12.32 -20.32
N LYS A 392 -15.67 -12.59 -21.35
CA LYS A 392 -14.72 -13.72 -21.35
C LYS A 392 -13.61 -13.53 -20.32
N VAL A 393 -13.35 -12.29 -19.90
CA VAL A 393 -12.31 -11.93 -18.91
C VAL A 393 -12.94 -11.53 -17.58
N HIS A 394 -12.51 -12.19 -16.53
CA HIS A 394 -12.83 -11.87 -15.15
C HIS A 394 -11.64 -11.20 -14.47
N SER A 395 -11.92 -10.25 -13.57
CA SER A 395 -10.92 -9.63 -12.71
C SER A 395 -11.31 -9.73 -11.24
N GLY A 396 -10.30 -9.82 -10.38
CA GLY A 396 -10.46 -9.93 -8.93
C GLY A 396 -9.16 -9.62 -8.22
N THR A 397 -9.18 -9.75 -6.90
CA THR A 397 -7.99 -9.53 -6.07
C THR A 397 -7.93 -10.54 -4.95
N LEU A 398 -6.72 -10.93 -4.56
CA LEU A 398 -6.43 -11.56 -3.28
C LEU A 398 -5.64 -10.57 -2.43
N THR A 399 -6.16 -10.23 -1.26
CA THR A 399 -5.45 -9.37 -0.30
C THR A 399 -4.87 -10.24 0.80
N VAL A 400 -3.56 -10.16 1.02
CA VAL A 400 -2.90 -10.72 2.20
C VAL A 400 -2.92 -9.68 3.30
N GLU A 401 -3.78 -9.87 4.30
CA GLU A 401 -3.81 -9.07 5.51
C GLU A 401 -2.91 -9.72 6.56
N SER A 402 -1.99 -8.95 7.14
CA SER A 402 -1.01 -9.49 8.06
C SER A 402 -0.57 -8.52 9.14
N SER A 403 0.15 -9.02 10.14
CA SER A 403 0.81 -8.22 11.17
C SER A 403 2.06 -7.51 10.66
N ASP A 404 2.38 -7.50 9.36
CA ASP A 404 3.47 -6.66 8.83
C ASP A 404 3.11 -5.17 8.98
N ALA A 405 3.78 -4.47 9.88
CA ALA A 405 3.51 -3.06 10.15
C ALA A 405 3.83 -2.13 8.96
N ALA A 406 4.76 -2.52 8.09
CA ALA A 406 5.15 -1.73 6.92
C ALA A 406 4.18 -1.92 5.74
N ALA A 407 3.57 -3.10 5.64
CA ALA A 407 2.66 -3.46 4.57
C ALA A 407 1.53 -4.39 5.11
N PRO A 408 0.61 -3.86 5.94
CA PRO A 408 -0.40 -4.66 6.62
C PRO A 408 -1.43 -5.27 5.67
N LYS A 409 -1.52 -4.73 4.45
CA LYS A 409 -2.32 -5.27 3.35
C LYS A 409 -1.48 -5.25 2.08
N GLN A 410 -1.30 -6.41 1.47
CA GLN A 410 -0.65 -6.55 0.16
C GLN A 410 -1.63 -7.20 -0.80
N VAL A 411 -1.79 -6.63 -1.99
CA VAL A 411 -2.82 -7.03 -2.96
C VAL A 411 -2.16 -7.69 -4.15
N ILE A 412 -2.69 -8.85 -4.55
CA ILE A 412 -2.36 -9.54 -5.80
C ILE A 412 -3.57 -9.45 -6.72
N GLN A 413 -3.34 -9.09 -7.98
CA GLN A 413 -4.37 -9.06 -9.01
C GLN A 413 -4.66 -10.49 -9.49
N LEU A 414 -5.93 -10.80 -9.68
CA LEU A 414 -6.40 -12.07 -10.23
C LEU A 414 -7.08 -11.78 -11.57
N ALA A 415 -6.70 -12.53 -12.60
CA ALA A 415 -7.27 -12.37 -13.93
C ALA A 415 -7.55 -13.74 -14.54
N GLY A 416 -8.79 -13.96 -14.97
CA GLY A 416 -9.24 -15.28 -15.39
C GLY A 416 -9.96 -15.20 -16.70
N VAL A 417 -9.52 -15.99 -17.68
CA VAL A 417 -10.18 -16.12 -18.98
C VAL A 417 -11.10 -17.33 -18.94
N TRP A 418 -12.40 -17.12 -19.16
CA TRP A 418 -13.40 -18.17 -19.12
C TRP A 418 -14.05 -18.37 -20.48
N GLN A 419 -14.27 -19.64 -20.83
CA GLN A 419 -14.97 -20.08 -22.03
C GLN A 419 -16.13 -21.04 -21.67
N GLY A 420 -17.23 -20.94 -22.39
CA GLY A 420 -18.38 -21.83 -22.18
C GLY A 420 -18.15 -23.25 -22.68
N GLN A 421 -17.41 -23.39 -23.76
CA GLN A 421 -17.10 -24.63 -24.46
C GLN A 421 -15.76 -24.47 -25.18
N SER A 422 -15.15 -25.59 -25.55
CA SER A 422 -13.97 -25.59 -26.42
C SER A 422 -14.38 -25.20 -27.83
N GLU A 423 -13.59 -24.36 -28.49
CA GLU A 423 -13.80 -23.95 -29.89
C GLU A 423 -15.18 -23.28 -30.12
N SER A 424 -15.64 -23.19 -31.38
CA SER A 424 -16.93 -22.60 -31.78
C SER A 424 -17.08 -21.10 -31.50
N GLY A 425 -16.00 -20.32 -31.69
CA GLY A 425 -15.99 -18.86 -31.53
C GLY A 425 -16.09 -18.37 -30.08
N GLN A 426 -15.92 -19.27 -29.10
CA GLN A 426 -15.84 -18.91 -27.68
C GLN A 426 -14.43 -18.53 -27.23
N GLU A 427 -13.43 -18.67 -28.09
CA GLU A 427 -12.03 -18.32 -27.84
C GLU A 427 -11.87 -16.84 -27.50
N PRO A 428 -11.10 -16.52 -26.46
CA PRO A 428 -10.80 -15.13 -26.13
C PRO A 428 -10.06 -14.47 -27.29
N SER A 429 -10.36 -13.20 -27.54
CA SER A 429 -9.55 -12.38 -28.44
C SER A 429 -8.11 -12.27 -27.92
N LEU A 430 -7.19 -11.93 -28.82
CA LEU A 430 -5.80 -11.68 -28.47
C LEU A 430 -5.66 -10.60 -27.38
N GLU A 431 -6.41 -9.51 -27.46
CA GLU A 431 -6.44 -8.43 -26.47
C GLU A 431 -6.97 -8.93 -25.11
N GLU A 432 -8.02 -9.75 -25.11
CA GLU A 432 -8.55 -10.36 -23.89
C GLU A 432 -7.52 -11.25 -23.20
N ILE A 433 -6.68 -11.96 -23.95
CA ILE A 433 -5.57 -12.76 -23.40
C ILE A 433 -4.46 -11.83 -22.86
N VAL A 434 -3.94 -10.95 -23.71
CA VAL A 434 -2.71 -10.18 -23.46
C VAL A 434 -2.94 -9.07 -22.43
N GLU A 435 -3.99 -8.27 -22.61
CA GLU A 435 -4.33 -7.17 -21.70
C GLU A 435 -5.21 -7.69 -20.55
N GLY A 436 -6.29 -8.41 -20.90
CA GLY A 436 -7.28 -8.89 -19.94
C GLY A 436 -6.76 -10.01 -19.03
N GLY A 437 -6.03 -10.98 -19.58
CA GLY A 437 -5.43 -12.10 -18.85
C GLY A 437 -4.12 -11.70 -18.17
N PHE A 438 -3.12 -11.28 -18.96
CA PHE A 438 -1.77 -11.02 -18.46
C PHE A 438 -1.52 -9.59 -17.98
N GLY A 439 -2.28 -8.60 -18.45
CA GLY A 439 -2.14 -7.20 -18.01
C GLY A 439 -1.12 -6.39 -18.79
N PHE A 440 -0.53 -6.92 -19.86
CA PHE A 440 0.32 -6.12 -20.74
C PHE A 440 -0.47 -4.92 -21.26
N GLN A 441 0.25 -3.85 -21.58
CA GLN A 441 -0.32 -2.64 -22.19
C GLN A 441 0.15 -2.49 -23.65
N THR A 442 0.54 -3.61 -24.27
CA THR A 442 0.99 -3.69 -25.65
C THR A 442 -0.15 -3.25 -26.56
N LYS A 443 0.13 -2.32 -27.47
CA LYS A 443 -0.88 -1.80 -28.38
C LYS A 443 -0.96 -2.66 -29.63
N PHE A 444 -2.14 -3.21 -29.88
CA PHE A 444 -2.48 -3.91 -31.11
C PHE A 444 -3.13 -2.97 -32.14
N ALA A 445 -3.70 -3.53 -33.20
CA ALA A 445 -4.38 -2.77 -34.24
C ALA A 445 -5.59 -1.99 -33.68
N PRO A 446 -5.88 -0.77 -34.18
CA PRO A 446 -7.10 -0.05 -33.82
C PRO A 446 -8.34 -0.90 -34.12
N GLY A 447 -9.11 -1.24 -33.09
CA GLY A 447 -10.32 -2.06 -33.22
C GLY A 447 -10.10 -3.58 -33.09
N GLY A 448 -8.87 -4.04 -32.80
CA GLY A 448 -8.55 -5.43 -32.49
C GLY A 448 -8.31 -6.35 -33.68
N ASP A 449 -8.43 -5.86 -34.92
CA ASP A 449 -8.15 -6.64 -36.12
C ASP A 449 -6.67 -6.53 -36.51
N VAL A 450 -5.88 -7.47 -36.01
CA VAL A 450 -4.44 -7.58 -36.33
C VAL A 450 -4.18 -8.27 -37.67
N ASN A 451 -5.17 -8.85 -38.35
CA ASN A 451 -4.96 -9.59 -39.59
C ASN A 451 -4.64 -8.69 -40.78
N GLN A 452 -5.30 -7.53 -40.88
CA GLN A 452 -5.05 -6.54 -41.94
C GLN A 452 -5.18 -7.11 -43.36
N GLU A 453 -6.17 -7.98 -43.58
CA GLU A 453 -6.36 -8.71 -44.83
C GLU A 453 -5.14 -9.57 -45.26
N GLY A 454 -4.30 -9.98 -44.30
CA GLY A 454 -3.05 -10.73 -44.49
C GLY A 454 -1.83 -9.88 -44.86
N ARG A 455 -2.00 -8.56 -45.01
CA ARG A 455 -0.95 -7.66 -45.51
C ARG A 455 0.16 -7.48 -44.48
N VAL A 456 1.42 -7.59 -44.93
CA VAL A 456 2.63 -7.20 -44.19
C VAL A 456 2.63 -5.70 -43.94
N ALA A 457 2.05 -5.28 -42.82
CA ALA A 457 1.99 -3.89 -42.39
C ALA A 457 1.99 -3.79 -40.86
N PRO A 458 2.84 -2.95 -40.25
CA PRO A 458 2.92 -2.85 -38.80
C PRO A 458 1.65 -2.23 -38.21
N GLN A 459 1.12 -2.86 -37.17
CA GLN A 459 -0.01 -2.37 -36.37
C GLN A 459 0.41 -2.03 -34.94
N GLY A 460 -0.02 -0.88 -34.41
CA GLY A 460 0.22 -0.52 -33.02
C GLY A 460 1.72 -0.56 -32.64
N ASP A 461 2.10 -1.46 -31.72
CA ASP A 461 3.47 -1.71 -31.27
C ASP A 461 4.21 -2.80 -32.08
N GLU A 462 3.64 -3.26 -33.20
CA GLU A 462 4.24 -4.26 -34.08
C GLU A 462 5.60 -3.81 -34.63
N VAL A 463 6.49 -4.77 -34.80
CA VAL A 463 7.79 -4.61 -35.44
C VAL A 463 7.88 -5.59 -36.59
N ILE A 464 8.10 -5.07 -37.80
CA ILE A 464 8.28 -5.91 -38.99
C ILE A 464 9.69 -6.48 -38.95
N ALA A 465 9.84 -7.69 -38.44
CA ALA A 465 11.13 -8.35 -38.27
C ALA A 465 11.04 -9.85 -38.59
N PRO A 466 11.32 -10.24 -39.85
CA PRO A 466 11.43 -11.65 -40.24
C PRO A 466 12.54 -12.38 -39.47
N TYR A 467 13.59 -11.64 -39.09
CA TYR A 467 14.79 -12.16 -38.47
C TYR A 467 15.24 -11.31 -37.28
N TRP A 468 15.93 -11.96 -36.35
CA TRP A 468 16.28 -11.45 -35.04
C TRP A 468 17.74 -11.75 -34.70
N GLN A 469 18.25 -10.98 -33.74
CA GLN A 469 19.54 -11.18 -33.11
C GLN A 469 19.38 -11.08 -31.59
N ARG A 470 20.35 -11.63 -30.86
CA ARG A 470 20.43 -11.40 -29.41
C ARG A 470 20.93 -9.98 -29.14
N ILE A 471 20.31 -9.30 -28.17
CA ILE A 471 20.83 -8.01 -27.68
C ILE A 471 22.13 -8.25 -26.92
N ASP A 472 22.10 -9.17 -25.97
CA ASP A 472 23.26 -9.64 -25.24
C ASP A 472 23.65 -11.02 -25.77
N ALA A 473 24.78 -11.08 -26.49
CA ALA A 473 25.33 -12.30 -27.05
C ALA A 473 25.87 -13.28 -25.98
N ALA A 474 26.04 -12.85 -24.73
CA ALA A 474 26.43 -13.72 -23.61
C ALA A 474 25.22 -14.37 -22.92
N ALA A 475 24.03 -13.78 -23.04
CA ALA A 475 22.79 -14.34 -22.51
C ALA A 475 22.03 -15.15 -23.57
N PRO A 476 21.26 -16.19 -23.18
CA PRO A 476 20.37 -16.88 -24.10
C PRO A 476 19.14 -16.03 -24.43
N VAL A 477 18.42 -16.39 -25.48
CA VAL A 477 17.03 -15.97 -25.70
C VAL A 477 16.14 -16.72 -24.71
N THR A 478 15.20 -16.03 -24.08
CA THR A 478 14.19 -16.65 -23.19
C THR A 478 12.86 -16.72 -23.90
N VAL A 479 12.16 -17.84 -23.81
CA VAL A 479 10.83 -18.05 -24.37
C VAL A 479 9.89 -18.57 -23.30
N GLN A 480 8.70 -17.99 -23.23
CA GLN A 480 7.57 -18.53 -22.48
C GLN A 480 6.33 -18.49 -23.36
N GLN A 481 5.64 -19.62 -23.51
CA GLN A 481 4.31 -19.61 -24.09
C GLN A 481 3.31 -19.07 -23.05
N LEU A 482 2.63 -17.97 -23.41
CA LEU A 482 1.62 -17.32 -22.59
C LEU A 482 0.24 -17.93 -22.82
N ALA A 483 -0.08 -18.32 -24.05
CA ALA A 483 -1.38 -18.90 -24.37
C ALA A 483 -1.31 -19.83 -25.59
N ALA A 484 -2.24 -20.78 -25.62
CA ALA A 484 -2.58 -21.59 -26.76
C ALA A 484 -4.11 -21.69 -26.87
N TYR A 485 -4.68 -21.29 -28.02
CA TYR A 485 -6.13 -21.32 -28.29
C TYR A 485 -6.45 -21.89 -29.67
N HIS A 486 -5.67 -22.88 -30.11
CA HIS A 486 -5.89 -23.62 -31.36
C HIS A 486 -6.71 -24.90 -31.11
N THR A 487 -6.82 -25.78 -32.11
CA THR A 487 -7.60 -27.04 -32.03
C THR A 487 -7.31 -27.86 -30.76
N GLN A 488 -8.39 -28.33 -30.15
CA GLN A 488 -8.37 -29.09 -28.90
C GLN A 488 -7.55 -30.39 -29.01
N GLY A 489 -6.59 -30.56 -28.10
CA GLY A 489 -5.77 -31.77 -28.00
C GLY A 489 -4.50 -31.73 -28.84
N ASP A 490 -4.38 -30.78 -29.77
CA ASP A 490 -3.22 -30.65 -30.63
C ASP A 490 -2.07 -29.94 -29.92
N ALA A 491 -0.84 -30.30 -30.27
CA ALA A 491 0.36 -29.68 -29.73
C ALA A 491 0.98 -28.75 -30.76
N ALA A 492 1.37 -27.54 -30.36
CA ALA A 492 2.13 -26.62 -31.19
C ALA A 492 3.63 -26.65 -30.83
N THR A 493 4.50 -26.60 -31.83
CA THR A 493 5.96 -26.58 -31.67
C THR A 493 6.56 -25.28 -32.18
N LEU A 494 7.13 -24.50 -31.26
CA LEU A 494 7.98 -23.37 -31.59
C LEU A 494 9.41 -23.87 -31.89
N LYS A 495 9.96 -23.40 -33.01
CA LYS A 495 11.30 -23.63 -33.51
C LYS A 495 12.01 -22.30 -33.79
N TRP A 496 13.32 -22.36 -33.95
CA TRP A 496 14.09 -21.31 -34.59
C TRP A 496 14.86 -21.88 -35.77
N PHE A 497 15.25 -21.01 -36.71
CA PHE A 497 16.06 -21.38 -37.88
C PHE A 497 17.08 -20.29 -38.18
N THR A 498 18.22 -20.67 -38.79
CA THR A 498 19.24 -19.69 -39.20
C THR A 498 18.71 -18.89 -40.39
N LYS A 499 19.04 -17.60 -40.48
CA LYS A 499 18.66 -16.78 -41.62
C LYS A 499 19.11 -17.43 -42.94
N GLY A 500 18.14 -17.64 -43.84
CA GLY A 500 18.32 -18.29 -45.13
C GLY A 500 17.94 -19.77 -45.18
N ASP A 501 17.75 -20.41 -44.02
CA ASP A 501 17.09 -21.72 -43.91
C ASP A 501 15.56 -21.54 -43.83
N THR A 502 14.82 -22.66 -43.91
CA THR A 502 13.35 -22.69 -43.80
C THR A 502 12.83 -23.50 -42.61
N ASP A 503 13.73 -24.20 -41.90
CA ASP A 503 13.40 -24.97 -40.69
C ASP A 503 14.62 -25.05 -39.77
N GLY A 504 14.41 -25.49 -38.54
CA GLY A 504 15.49 -25.68 -37.59
C GLY A 504 15.05 -26.41 -36.32
N PRO A 505 15.88 -26.39 -35.27
CA PRO A 505 15.61 -27.14 -34.07
C PRO A 505 14.41 -26.59 -33.27
N ALA A 506 13.70 -27.48 -32.60
CA ALA A 506 12.63 -27.12 -31.67
C ALA A 506 13.20 -26.37 -30.45
N ILE A 507 12.49 -25.32 -30.06
CA ILE A 507 12.68 -24.59 -28.80
C ILE A 507 11.81 -25.24 -27.72
N LEU A 508 10.53 -25.42 -28.05
CA LEU A 508 9.47 -25.76 -27.11
C LEU A 508 8.32 -26.42 -27.87
N THR A 509 7.73 -27.45 -27.29
CA THR A 509 6.44 -28.01 -27.70
C THR A 509 5.51 -27.97 -26.50
N GLN A 510 4.32 -27.39 -26.65
CA GLN A 510 3.31 -27.36 -25.59
C GLN A 510 2.56 -28.71 -25.50
N ALA A 511 2.04 -29.04 -24.32
CA ALA A 511 1.28 -30.26 -24.08
C ALA A 511 -0.12 -30.14 -24.69
N GLY A 512 -0.44 -30.86 -25.77
CA GLY A 512 -1.63 -30.54 -26.56
C GLY A 512 -2.99 -30.51 -25.86
N ILE A 513 -3.11 -31.17 -24.71
CA ILE A 513 -4.27 -31.01 -23.82
C ILE A 513 -4.49 -29.55 -23.36
N ASP A 514 -3.46 -28.72 -23.33
CA ASP A 514 -3.49 -27.30 -22.94
C ASP A 514 -3.70 -26.36 -24.15
N GLY A 515 -4.08 -26.88 -25.32
CA GLY A 515 -4.33 -26.11 -26.56
C GLY A 515 -5.49 -25.09 -26.49
N GLN A 516 -6.08 -24.88 -25.31
CA GLN A 516 -7.15 -23.91 -25.04
C GLN A 516 -6.95 -23.24 -23.66
N SER A 517 -5.69 -22.94 -23.33
CA SER A 517 -5.29 -22.48 -22.01
C SER A 517 -4.25 -21.37 -22.07
N VAL A 518 -4.30 -20.50 -21.05
CA VAL A 518 -3.14 -19.68 -20.69
C VAL A 518 -2.10 -20.53 -19.97
N LEU A 519 -0.85 -20.09 -20.01
CA LEU A 519 0.31 -20.73 -19.39
C LEU A 519 0.35 -22.26 -19.62
N PRO A 520 0.27 -22.71 -20.89
CA PRO A 520 0.26 -24.14 -21.18
C PRO A 520 1.52 -24.81 -20.66
N ARG A 521 1.43 -26.11 -20.37
CA ARG A 521 2.57 -26.90 -19.91
C ARG A 521 3.43 -27.33 -21.07
N LYS A 522 4.71 -27.59 -20.78
CA LYS A 522 5.63 -28.22 -21.72
C LYS A 522 5.22 -29.68 -21.93
N ASN A 523 5.21 -30.12 -23.19
CA ASN A 523 4.80 -31.47 -23.56
C ASN A 523 5.55 -32.55 -22.77
N GLY A 524 4.79 -33.52 -22.24
CA GLY A 524 5.31 -34.62 -21.42
C GLY A 524 5.69 -34.25 -19.98
N THR A 525 5.42 -33.02 -19.51
CA THR A 525 5.74 -32.56 -18.15
C THR A 525 4.56 -31.80 -17.52
N ASN A 526 4.68 -31.47 -16.23
CA ASN A 526 3.77 -30.54 -15.55
C ASN A 526 4.35 -29.11 -15.44
N ASP A 527 5.53 -28.88 -16.01
CA ASP A 527 6.20 -27.59 -15.93
C ASP A 527 5.60 -26.62 -16.97
N PRO A 528 5.59 -25.31 -16.69
CA PRO A 528 5.22 -24.31 -17.68
C PRO A 528 6.05 -24.44 -18.97
N ALA A 529 5.43 -24.11 -20.11
CA ALA A 529 6.04 -24.10 -21.43
C ALA A 529 7.07 -22.96 -21.57
N VAL A 530 8.22 -23.12 -20.90
CA VAL A 530 9.33 -22.17 -20.83
C VAL A 530 10.61 -22.84 -21.32
N ALA A 531 11.39 -22.12 -22.12
CA ALA A 531 12.64 -22.60 -22.69
C ALA A 531 13.65 -21.47 -22.90
N THR A 532 14.90 -21.85 -23.15
CA THR A 532 15.94 -20.91 -23.59
C THR A 532 16.75 -21.53 -24.72
N PHE A 533 17.32 -20.70 -25.59
CA PHE A 533 18.21 -21.14 -26.67
C PHE A 533 19.23 -20.03 -27.01
N SER A 534 20.32 -20.38 -27.70
CA SER A 534 21.45 -19.46 -27.94
C SER A 534 21.94 -19.53 -29.39
N PRO A 535 21.22 -18.87 -30.33
CA PRO A 535 21.64 -18.82 -31.72
C PRO A 535 22.94 -18.00 -31.85
N ALA A 536 23.88 -18.52 -32.65
CA ALA A 536 25.17 -17.88 -32.89
C ALA A 536 25.10 -16.78 -33.96
N THR A 537 24.13 -16.87 -34.86
CA THR A 537 23.93 -15.99 -36.01
C THR A 537 22.52 -15.40 -35.97
N THR A 538 22.21 -14.52 -36.93
CA THR A 538 20.84 -14.03 -37.17
C THR A 538 19.89 -15.20 -37.44
N PHE A 539 18.70 -15.18 -36.83
CA PHE A 539 17.77 -16.29 -36.83
C PHE A 539 16.32 -15.85 -36.97
N GLY A 540 15.45 -16.73 -37.48
CA GLY A 540 14.00 -16.55 -37.55
C GLY A 540 13.27 -17.50 -36.58
N PHE A 541 11.96 -17.34 -36.47
CA PHE A 541 11.07 -18.19 -35.67
C PHE A 541 10.09 -18.92 -36.57
N ARG A 542 9.76 -20.15 -36.18
CA ARG A 542 8.75 -20.95 -36.87
C ARG A 542 7.86 -21.63 -35.85
N VAL A 543 6.55 -21.55 -36.01
CA VAL A 543 5.58 -22.31 -35.22
C VAL A 543 4.93 -23.31 -36.15
N ASP A 544 5.22 -24.59 -35.95
CA ASP A 544 4.84 -25.69 -36.84
C ASP A 544 5.15 -25.44 -38.33
N SER A 545 4.16 -25.07 -39.15
CA SER A 545 4.32 -24.72 -40.57
C SER A 545 4.60 -23.25 -40.83
N GLU A 546 4.35 -22.37 -39.87
CA GLU A 546 4.30 -20.91 -40.07
C GLU A 546 5.60 -20.21 -39.66
N ASN A 547 6.12 -19.36 -40.52
CA ASN A 547 7.43 -18.71 -40.40
C ASN A 547 7.30 -17.21 -40.10
N SER A 548 8.25 -16.68 -39.33
CA SER A 548 8.42 -15.24 -39.14
C SER A 548 8.79 -14.50 -40.42
N ASP A 549 9.43 -15.19 -41.36
CA ASP A 549 9.58 -14.69 -42.72
C ASP A 549 8.30 -14.96 -43.50
N ALA A 550 7.50 -13.91 -43.65
CA ALA A 550 6.22 -13.96 -44.34
C ALA A 550 6.34 -14.54 -45.75
N THR A 551 7.48 -14.38 -46.45
CA THR A 551 7.68 -14.91 -47.81
C THR A 551 7.77 -16.43 -47.89
N LEU A 552 8.05 -17.09 -46.76
CA LEU A 552 8.12 -18.55 -46.66
C LEU A 552 6.75 -19.21 -46.44
N ASN A 553 5.74 -18.42 -46.08
CA ASN A 553 4.38 -18.88 -45.78
C ASN A 553 3.48 -18.91 -47.02
N ASP A 554 2.32 -19.56 -46.94
CA ASP A 554 1.36 -19.51 -48.05
C ASP A 554 0.96 -18.06 -48.36
N GLN A 555 1.02 -17.68 -49.64
CA GLN A 555 0.65 -16.34 -50.11
C GLN A 555 -0.71 -16.32 -50.81
N ASN A 556 -1.30 -17.50 -51.07
CA ASN A 556 -2.54 -17.59 -51.83
C ASN A 556 -3.67 -16.84 -51.12
N ALA A 557 -4.45 -16.09 -51.89
CA ALA A 557 -5.61 -15.36 -51.37
C ALA A 557 -6.59 -16.31 -50.66
N ASP A 558 -6.93 -15.98 -49.41
CA ASP A 558 -7.89 -16.73 -48.60
C ASP A 558 -9.06 -15.84 -48.16
N ARG A 559 -9.81 -15.36 -49.16
CA ARG A 559 -10.81 -14.30 -48.98
C ARG A 559 -11.97 -14.72 -48.10
N GLY A 560 -12.26 -16.01 -48.03
CA GLY A 560 -13.33 -16.56 -47.19
C GLY A 560 -13.05 -16.38 -45.70
N ASN A 561 -11.77 -16.35 -45.33
CA ASN A 561 -11.28 -16.27 -43.97
C ASN A 561 -10.64 -14.91 -43.65
N GLY A 562 -10.79 -13.93 -44.56
CA GLY A 562 -10.35 -12.57 -44.32
C GLY A 562 -8.96 -12.23 -44.85
N CYS A 563 -8.36 -13.02 -45.73
CA CYS A 563 -7.12 -12.64 -46.42
C CYS A 563 -7.30 -12.38 -47.93
N VAL A 564 -6.82 -11.24 -48.44
CA VAL A 564 -7.12 -10.81 -49.82
C VAL A 564 -6.01 -11.07 -50.84
N ASP A 565 -4.74 -11.17 -50.38
CA ASP A 565 -3.44 -11.29 -51.09
C ASP A 565 -2.55 -10.04 -50.85
N PRO A 566 -1.30 -10.20 -50.35
CA PRO A 566 -0.60 -11.44 -50.00
C PRO A 566 -1.00 -11.91 -48.61
N CYS A 567 -1.02 -13.24 -48.40
CA CYS A 567 -1.47 -13.84 -47.15
C CYS A 567 -0.36 -14.25 -46.18
N GLY A 568 0.91 -14.00 -46.48
CA GLY A 568 2.01 -14.62 -45.74
C GLY A 568 2.24 -14.20 -44.28
N GLN A 569 1.53 -13.22 -43.72
CA GLN A 569 1.86 -12.68 -42.39
C GLN A 569 1.27 -13.47 -41.21
N HIS A 570 1.56 -14.76 -41.13
CA HIS A 570 1.00 -15.65 -40.10
C HIS A 570 1.66 -15.52 -38.72
N VAL A 571 2.89 -15.00 -38.66
CA VAL A 571 3.63 -14.76 -37.42
C VAL A 571 3.93 -13.27 -37.28
N ARG A 572 3.57 -12.68 -36.14
CA ARG A 572 3.73 -11.25 -35.87
C ARG A 572 4.43 -11.00 -34.54
N PHE A 573 5.10 -9.84 -34.44
CA PHE A 573 5.88 -9.48 -33.26
C PHE A 573 5.53 -8.09 -32.75
N PHE A 574 5.16 -7.99 -31.48
CA PHE A 574 4.80 -6.71 -30.84
C PHE A 574 5.75 -6.42 -29.70
N LYS A 575 6.18 -5.16 -29.56
CA LYS A 575 6.97 -4.75 -28.38
C LYS A 575 6.13 -4.99 -27.12
N ALA A 576 6.66 -5.74 -26.16
CA ALA A 576 5.95 -5.96 -24.90
C ALA A 576 5.95 -4.67 -24.07
N ARG A 577 4.79 -4.29 -23.53
CA ARG A 577 4.68 -3.20 -22.56
C ARG A 577 4.21 -3.70 -21.20
N ASP A 578 4.89 -3.25 -20.15
CA ASP A 578 4.50 -3.59 -18.80
C ASP A 578 3.13 -2.99 -18.42
N ARG A 579 2.67 -3.31 -17.21
CA ARG A 579 1.39 -2.83 -16.66
C ARG A 579 1.32 -1.31 -16.48
N ALA A 580 2.45 -0.60 -16.54
CA ALA A 580 2.54 0.86 -16.49
C ALA A 580 2.64 1.49 -17.89
N GLY A 581 2.56 0.69 -18.96
CA GLY A 581 2.65 1.15 -20.35
C GLY A 581 4.09 1.36 -20.85
N GLN A 582 5.10 1.01 -20.06
CA GLN A 582 6.51 1.16 -20.43
C GLN A 582 6.96 0.01 -21.31
N ILE A 583 7.73 0.33 -22.36
CA ILE A 583 8.34 -0.70 -23.23
C ILE A 583 9.29 -1.53 -22.39
N MET A 584 9.15 -2.85 -22.46
CA MET A 584 10.07 -3.82 -21.90
C MET A 584 11.23 -4.02 -22.88
N PRO A 585 12.45 -3.51 -22.61
CA PRO A 585 13.53 -3.53 -23.59
C PRO A 585 13.93 -4.95 -23.97
N GLY A 586 14.01 -5.23 -25.27
CA GLY A 586 14.41 -6.54 -25.77
C GLY A 586 13.37 -7.65 -25.58
N THR A 587 12.14 -7.29 -25.23
CA THR A 587 11.05 -8.24 -24.97
C THR A 587 9.90 -8.02 -25.93
N TYR A 588 9.43 -9.09 -26.54
CA TYR A 588 8.41 -9.06 -27.59
C TYR A 588 7.36 -10.14 -27.35
N LEU A 589 6.13 -9.85 -27.74
CA LEU A 589 5.08 -10.84 -27.93
C LEU A 589 5.19 -11.38 -29.36
N LEU A 590 5.36 -12.69 -29.52
CA LEU A 590 5.17 -13.39 -30.78
C LEU A 590 3.73 -13.93 -30.77
N ILE A 591 2.92 -13.51 -31.72
CA ILE A 591 1.57 -14.03 -31.94
C ILE A 591 1.53 -14.78 -33.27
N MET A 592 0.75 -15.85 -33.35
CA MET A 592 0.66 -16.68 -34.54
C MET A 592 -0.75 -17.20 -34.72
N ASP A 593 -1.14 -17.31 -35.99
CA ASP A 593 -2.31 -18.07 -36.42
C ASP A 593 -1.98 -18.99 -37.62
N TYR A 594 -2.71 -20.10 -37.77
CA TYR A 594 -2.54 -21.01 -38.90
C TYR A 594 -3.22 -20.46 -40.16
N SER A 595 -2.62 -20.73 -41.32
CA SER A 595 -3.22 -20.38 -42.61
C SER A 595 -4.55 -21.11 -42.82
N GLY A 596 -5.55 -20.44 -43.38
CA GLY A 596 -6.78 -21.08 -43.86
C GLY A 596 -7.97 -21.07 -42.90
N ILE A 597 -7.90 -20.34 -41.78
CA ILE A 597 -8.91 -20.42 -40.70
C ILE A 597 -9.60 -19.08 -40.41
N ASN A 598 -9.17 -18.31 -39.41
CA ASN A 598 -9.87 -17.11 -38.92
C ASN A 598 -8.94 -15.91 -38.68
N TYR A 599 -7.62 -16.11 -38.59
CA TYR A 599 -6.61 -15.06 -38.46
C TYR A 599 -6.88 -14.08 -37.30
N ASP A 600 -7.25 -14.59 -36.13
CA ASP A 600 -7.42 -13.81 -34.89
C ASP A 600 -6.17 -13.83 -33.99
N TYR A 601 -5.15 -14.62 -34.35
CA TYR A 601 -3.79 -14.65 -33.77
C TYR A 601 -3.75 -14.91 -32.25
N ASN A 602 -4.75 -15.59 -31.72
CA ASN A 602 -4.77 -16.06 -30.33
C ASN A 602 -4.25 -17.51 -30.18
N ASP A 603 -4.09 -18.22 -31.31
CA ASP A 603 -3.73 -19.63 -31.40
C ASP A 603 -2.45 -19.96 -30.66
N ASN A 604 -1.40 -19.15 -30.87
CA ASN A 604 -0.17 -19.26 -30.09
C ASN A 604 0.39 -17.89 -29.76
N VAL A 605 0.53 -17.62 -28.46
CA VAL A 605 1.08 -16.36 -27.94
C VAL A 605 2.29 -16.66 -27.07
N TYR A 606 3.44 -16.08 -27.40
CA TYR A 606 4.70 -16.24 -26.66
C TYR A 606 5.25 -14.90 -26.19
N LEU A 607 5.88 -14.88 -25.02
CA LEU A 607 6.74 -13.82 -24.56
C LEU A 607 8.19 -14.23 -24.80
N ILE A 608 8.94 -13.41 -25.55
CA ILE A 608 10.31 -13.70 -25.93
C ILE A 608 11.22 -12.54 -25.51
N GLY A 609 12.31 -12.85 -24.82
CA GLY A 609 13.26 -11.88 -24.27
C GLY A 609 14.67 -12.01 -24.85
N ASN A 610 15.49 -10.97 -24.65
CA ASN A 610 16.84 -10.83 -25.21
C ASN A 610 16.87 -10.80 -26.75
N LEU A 611 15.92 -10.08 -27.36
CA LEU A 611 15.80 -9.94 -28.80
C LEU A 611 16.02 -8.51 -29.28
N LYS A 612 16.64 -8.36 -30.45
CA LYS A 612 16.54 -7.16 -31.28
C LYS A 612 16.27 -7.54 -32.74
N PRO A 613 15.52 -6.74 -33.50
CA PRO A 613 15.35 -6.95 -34.93
C PRO A 613 16.70 -6.99 -35.63
N ALA A 614 16.89 -7.90 -36.59
CA ALA A 614 18.04 -7.85 -37.47
C ALA A 614 17.86 -6.75 -38.53
N SER A 615 18.96 -6.23 -39.07
CA SER A 615 18.90 -5.34 -40.23
C SER A 615 18.15 -6.02 -41.38
N ILE A 616 17.29 -5.24 -42.05
CA ILE A 616 16.63 -5.67 -43.29
C ILE A 616 17.57 -5.36 -44.45
N LEU A 617 17.91 -6.38 -45.24
CA LEU A 617 18.86 -6.30 -46.34
C LEU A 617 18.16 -6.72 -47.63
N ILE A 618 17.89 -5.74 -48.49
CA ILE A 618 17.15 -5.91 -49.74
C ILE A 618 18.12 -5.76 -50.90
N ASP A 619 18.28 -6.82 -51.67
CA ASP A 619 18.86 -6.76 -53.01
C ASP A 619 17.73 -6.49 -54.00
N VAL A 620 17.73 -5.29 -54.57
CA VAL A 620 16.67 -4.86 -55.48
C VAL A 620 16.88 -5.38 -56.90
N GLY A 621 18.07 -5.87 -57.24
CA GLY A 621 18.43 -6.41 -58.56
C GLY A 621 18.43 -7.93 -58.63
N LEU A 622 18.11 -8.64 -57.55
CA LEU A 622 18.22 -10.09 -57.48
C LEU A 622 17.20 -10.81 -58.36
N THR A 623 17.65 -11.85 -59.06
CA THR A 623 16.81 -12.80 -59.80
C THR A 623 17.20 -14.24 -59.47
N PRO A 624 16.24 -15.18 -59.31
CA PRO A 624 14.79 -15.03 -59.47
C PRO A 624 14.08 -14.47 -58.23
N ALA A 625 12.78 -14.23 -58.35
CA ALA A 625 11.91 -13.80 -57.25
C ALA A 625 11.96 -14.80 -56.08
N GLY A 626 12.02 -14.30 -54.84
CA GLY A 626 12.28 -15.12 -53.64
C GLY A 626 13.73 -15.60 -53.52
N GLY A 627 14.62 -15.09 -54.38
CA GLY A 627 16.05 -15.37 -54.32
C GLY A 627 16.71 -14.75 -53.09
N GLN A 628 17.85 -15.32 -52.71
CA GLN A 628 18.74 -14.78 -51.69
C GLN A 628 20.19 -15.04 -52.05
N PHE A 629 21.11 -14.25 -51.51
CA PHE A 629 22.53 -14.55 -51.51
C PHE A 629 23.20 -14.12 -50.19
N THR A 630 24.33 -14.74 -49.87
CA THR A 630 25.14 -14.39 -48.70
C THR A 630 26.35 -13.58 -49.13
N ASP A 631 26.53 -12.40 -48.56
CA ASP A 631 27.69 -11.56 -48.83
C ASP A 631 28.97 -12.10 -48.15
N PRO A 632 30.17 -11.59 -48.50
CA PRO A 632 31.43 -12.05 -47.89
C PRO A 632 31.52 -11.81 -46.38
N GLN A 633 30.67 -10.97 -45.81
CA GLN A 633 30.58 -10.70 -44.37
C GLN A 633 29.60 -11.66 -43.68
N GLY A 634 28.94 -12.54 -44.42
CA GLY A 634 27.99 -13.53 -43.91
C GLY A 634 26.56 -13.00 -43.79
N ASN A 635 26.24 -11.82 -44.31
CA ASN A 635 24.88 -11.31 -44.29
C ASN A 635 24.08 -11.85 -45.47
N VAL A 636 22.86 -12.29 -45.19
CA VAL A 636 21.92 -12.75 -46.21
C VAL A 636 21.08 -11.59 -46.72
N TRP A 637 21.13 -11.37 -48.03
CA TRP A 637 20.36 -10.37 -48.78
C TRP A 637 19.22 -11.07 -49.51
N PHE A 638 18.02 -10.50 -49.44
CA PHE A 638 16.82 -11.05 -50.10
C PHE A 638 16.42 -10.21 -51.30
N SER A 639 15.84 -10.87 -52.29
CA SER A 639 15.20 -10.19 -53.41
C SER A 639 14.13 -9.21 -52.90
N ASP A 640 13.99 -8.08 -53.59
CA ASP A 640 12.86 -7.16 -53.42
C ASP A 640 11.49 -7.80 -53.74
N ARG A 641 11.50 -9.01 -54.30
CA ARG A 641 10.34 -9.86 -54.63
C ARG A 641 10.33 -11.15 -53.82
N ASP A 642 9.14 -11.59 -53.43
CA ASP A 642 8.94 -12.92 -52.87
C ASP A 642 8.94 -14.02 -53.95
N ARG A 643 8.78 -15.29 -53.55
CA ARG A 643 8.78 -16.46 -54.44
C ARG A 643 7.64 -16.49 -55.47
N ASN A 644 6.56 -15.77 -55.21
CA ASN A 644 5.40 -15.62 -56.10
C ASN A 644 5.47 -14.32 -56.91
N ASN A 645 6.62 -13.64 -56.88
CA ASN A 645 6.88 -12.38 -57.55
C ASN A 645 6.04 -11.21 -57.00
N TYR A 646 5.49 -11.36 -55.78
CA TYR A 646 4.89 -10.29 -55.00
C TYR A 646 5.96 -9.36 -54.44
N ALA A 647 5.59 -8.10 -54.34
CA ALA A 647 6.47 -7.02 -53.98
C ALA A 647 6.29 -6.58 -52.52
N LEU A 648 6.99 -7.22 -51.58
CA LEU A 648 7.08 -6.65 -50.23
C LEU A 648 7.88 -5.33 -50.23
N PHE A 649 8.82 -5.18 -51.19
CA PHE A 649 9.75 -4.06 -51.24
C PHE A 649 10.05 -3.57 -52.68
N THR A 650 9.26 -3.93 -53.71
CA THR A 650 9.67 -3.58 -55.09
C THR A 650 9.33 -2.15 -55.49
N PRO A 651 10.09 -1.60 -56.43
CA PRO A 651 9.62 -0.46 -57.18
C PRO A 651 8.58 -0.86 -58.23
N ASN A 652 7.49 -0.08 -58.29
CA ASN A 652 6.36 -0.31 -59.20
C ASN A 652 6.66 -0.09 -60.70
N THR A 653 7.82 0.49 -61.02
CA THR A 653 8.07 1.11 -62.33
C THR A 653 9.46 0.85 -62.91
N ALA A 654 10.36 0.19 -62.17
CA ALA A 654 11.75 -0.01 -62.55
C ALA A 654 12.03 -1.44 -63.03
N LYS A 655 12.88 -1.58 -64.06
CA LYS A 655 13.37 -2.87 -64.53
C LYS A 655 14.63 -3.28 -63.78
N ASN A 656 14.91 -4.58 -63.78
CA ASN A 656 16.22 -5.06 -63.37
C ASN A 656 17.21 -4.82 -64.51
N GLU A 657 18.38 -4.29 -64.21
CA GLU A 657 19.44 -3.97 -65.16
C GLU A 657 20.78 -4.56 -64.66
N PRO A 658 21.70 -4.94 -65.55
CA PRO A 658 21.58 -4.85 -67.01
C PRO A 658 20.64 -5.91 -67.61
N ASP A 659 19.96 -5.55 -68.70
CA ASP A 659 19.21 -6.50 -69.54
C ASP A 659 20.09 -7.71 -69.92
N GLY A 660 19.69 -8.91 -69.51
CA GLY A 660 20.45 -10.16 -69.70
C GLY A 660 21.13 -10.72 -68.45
N GLY A 661 21.06 -10.01 -67.31
CA GLY A 661 21.53 -10.49 -66.01
C GLY A 661 22.98 -10.07 -65.67
N PRO A 662 23.46 -10.41 -64.45
CA PRO A 662 24.75 -9.94 -63.96
C PRO A 662 25.92 -10.47 -64.78
N ASN A 663 26.88 -9.61 -65.11
CA ASN A 663 28.20 -10.05 -65.58
C ASN A 663 29.03 -10.56 -64.40
N THR A 664 29.10 -11.88 -64.22
CA THR A 664 29.80 -12.51 -63.10
C THR A 664 31.32 -12.33 -63.12
N ALA A 665 31.91 -11.89 -64.24
CA ALA A 665 33.32 -11.58 -64.37
C ALA A 665 33.64 -10.09 -64.12
N LEU A 666 32.63 -9.24 -63.92
CA LEU A 666 32.83 -7.81 -63.69
C LEU A 666 33.24 -7.55 -62.24
N ASP A 667 34.48 -7.10 -62.05
CA ASP A 667 34.96 -6.59 -60.76
C ASP A 667 34.26 -5.26 -60.42
N ILE A 668 33.72 -5.14 -59.20
CA ILE A 668 33.14 -3.89 -58.71
C ILE A 668 34.14 -3.25 -57.75
N LEU A 669 34.71 -2.13 -58.18
CA LEU A 669 35.72 -1.42 -57.40
C LEU A 669 35.14 -0.91 -56.07
N GLY A 670 35.98 -0.88 -55.03
CA GLY A 670 35.61 -0.31 -53.72
C GLY A 670 34.76 -1.22 -52.83
N THR A 671 34.52 -2.47 -53.23
CA THR A 671 33.82 -3.49 -52.43
C THR A 671 34.45 -4.86 -52.62
N THR A 672 34.14 -5.80 -51.73
CA THR A 672 34.36 -7.24 -51.95
C THR A 672 33.06 -7.97 -52.23
N ASN A 673 31.92 -7.29 -52.07
CA ASN A 673 30.58 -7.83 -52.28
C ASN A 673 30.11 -7.49 -53.71
N ASP A 674 30.81 -7.96 -54.72
CA ASP A 674 30.47 -7.65 -56.12
C ASP A 674 29.05 -8.10 -56.48
N THR A 675 28.59 -9.21 -55.91
CA THR A 675 27.28 -9.81 -56.18
C THR A 675 26.15 -8.78 -56.03
N LEU A 676 26.16 -7.97 -54.96
CA LEU A 676 25.14 -6.95 -54.72
C LEU A 676 25.10 -5.85 -55.80
N TYR A 677 26.25 -5.50 -56.37
CA TYR A 677 26.39 -4.33 -57.23
C TYR A 677 26.46 -4.66 -58.72
N ARG A 678 26.43 -5.93 -59.10
CA ARG A 678 26.42 -6.39 -60.50
C ARG A 678 25.03 -6.32 -61.14
N THR A 679 24.00 -6.05 -60.35
CA THR A 679 22.63 -5.75 -60.79
C THR A 679 22.10 -4.52 -60.07
N TYR A 680 21.10 -3.87 -60.64
CA TYR A 680 20.42 -2.73 -60.04
C TYR A 680 19.00 -2.57 -60.59
N ARG A 681 18.12 -1.90 -59.84
CA ARG A 681 16.87 -1.36 -60.39
C ARG A 681 17.17 -0.05 -61.10
N GLY A 682 16.81 0.01 -62.37
CA GLY A 682 16.98 1.19 -63.22
C GLY A 682 15.93 1.23 -64.32
N ASN A 683 16.12 2.14 -65.29
CA ASN A 683 15.33 2.22 -66.51
C ASN A 683 13.81 2.14 -66.29
N VAL A 684 13.22 3.29 -66.02
CA VAL A 684 11.78 3.43 -65.78
C VAL A 684 10.99 3.76 -67.06
N GLY A 685 11.56 3.46 -68.23
CA GLY A 685 10.91 3.69 -69.53
C GLY A 685 10.63 5.18 -69.82
N SER A 686 9.41 5.49 -70.26
CA SER A 686 8.98 6.85 -70.67
C SER A 686 8.25 7.64 -69.58
N LEU A 687 8.35 7.23 -68.30
CA LEU A 687 7.69 7.93 -67.20
C LEU A 687 8.18 9.38 -67.04
N THR A 688 7.26 10.27 -66.66
CA THR A 688 7.55 11.68 -66.35
C THR A 688 6.86 12.06 -65.01
N PRO A 689 7.62 12.39 -63.95
CA PRO A 689 9.08 12.33 -63.86
C PRO A 689 9.61 10.89 -63.94
N ARG A 690 10.88 10.73 -64.33
CA ARG A 690 11.57 9.42 -64.30
C ARG A 690 11.94 9.10 -62.86
N ALA A 691 11.07 8.37 -62.17
CA ALA A 691 11.23 8.07 -60.75
C ALA A 691 11.06 6.59 -60.43
N ILE A 692 11.80 6.13 -59.41
CA ILE A 692 11.65 4.83 -58.76
C ILE A 692 11.06 5.09 -57.38
N ASN A 693 9.98 4.42 -57.03
CA ASN A 693 9.31 4.56 -55.72
C ASN A 693 9.30 3.24 -54.99
N PHE A 694 9.72 3.25 -53.73
CA PHE A 694 9.64 2.14 -52.80
C PHE A 694 8.68 2.51 -51.67
N ASP A 695 7.82 1.56 -51.32
CA ASP A 695 6.94 1.63 -50.16
C ASP A 695 7.21 0.37 -49.32
N ILE A 696 7.99 0.53 -48.26
CA ILE A 696 8.56 -0.59 -47.50
C ILE A 696 7.88 -0.66 -46.13
N PRO A 697 7.08 -1.71 -45.82
CA PRO A 697 6.45 -1.86 -44.52
C PRO A 697 7.47 -1.81 -43.39
N LEU A 698 7.32 -0.84 -42.49
CA LEU A 698 8.32 -0.54 -41.47
C LEU A 698 7.69 0.20 -40.28
N GLU A 699 8.02 -0.22 -39.07
CA GLU A 699 7.51 0.42 -37.87
C GLU A 699 7.90 1.91 -37.77
N ASN A 700 6.99 2.72 -37.25
CA ASN A 700 7.21 4.16 -37.07
C ASN A 700 8.40 4.44 -36.14
N GLY A 701 9.15 5.49 -36.47
CA GLY A 701 10.25 5.99 -35.63
C GLY A 701 11.55 6.28 -36.40
N PRO A 702 12.64 6.58 -35.68
CA PRO A 702 13.95 6.83 -36.27
C PRO A 702 14.48 5.58 -36.96
N GLN A 703 14.92 5.72 -38.21
CA GLN A 703 15.55 4.65 -38.98
C GLN A 703 16.85 5.16 -39.61
N THR A 704 17.85 4.28 -39.70
CA THR A 704 19.09 4.54 -40.43
C THR A 704 19.09 3.67 -41.69
N LEU A 705 19.20 4.31 -42.86
CA LEU A 705 19.27 3.61 -44.14
C LEU A 705 20.69 3.67 -44.67
N ARG A 706 21.15 2.58 -45.27
CA ARG A 706 22.30 2.55 -46.17
C ARG A 706 21.82 2.19 -47.56
N LEU A 707 22.01 3.11 -48.50
CA LEU A 707 21.60 2.99 -49.88
C LEU A 707 22.83 2.63 -50.72
N HIS A 708 22.73 1.52 -51.45
CA HIS A 708 23.83 0.91 -52.19
C HIS A 708 23.69 1.21 -53.68
N PHE A 709 24.75 1.73 -54.28
CA PHE A 709 24.79 2.17 -55.67
C PHE A 709 26.04 1.68 -56.39
N ALA A 710 25.91 1.38 -57.67
CA ALA A 710 27.00 1.32 -58.64
C ALA A 710 26.43 1.70 -60.00
N ASP A 711 27.14 2.53 -60.77
CA ASP A 711 26.74 2.83 -62.15
C ASP A 711 27.47 1.86 -63.09
N LEU A 712 26.71 0.92 -63.65
CA LEU A 712 27.21 -0.07 -64.61
C LEU A 712 27.06 0.39 -66.07
N ALA A 713 26.33 1.48 -66.31
CA ALA A 713 26.02 1.99 -67.65
C ALA A 713 26.96 3.14 -68.05
N HIS A 714 27.37 3.96 -67.09
CA HIS A 714 28.17 5.16 -67.33
C HIS A 714 29.49 5.13 -66.56
N THR A 715 30.55 5.63 -67.20
CA THR A 715 31.88 5.83 -66.58
C THR A 715 32.28 7.32 -66.50
N THR A 716 31.41 8.22 -66.95
CA THR A 716 31.64 9.68 -66.94
C THR A 716 30.60 10.37 -66.06
N ALA A 717 31.06 11.27 -65.20
CA ALA A 717 30.18 12.12 -64.39
C ALA A 717 29.21 12.94 -65.25
N GLY A 718 28.04 13.24 -64.70
CA GLY A 718 26.96 14.03 -65.28
C GLY A 718 26.05 13.25 -66.23
N LYS A 719 26.30 11.95 -66.44
CA LYS A 719 25.48 11.10 -67.32
C LYS A 719 24.27 10.49 -66.63
N ARG A 720 24.29 10.41 -65.30
CA ARG A 720 23.17 9.98 -64.46
C ARG A 720 23.13 10.87 -63.22
N VAL A 721 22.02 11.59 -63.05
CA VAL A 721 21.84 12.51 -61.92
C VAL A 721 20.40 12.40 -61.43
N PHE A 722 20.22 12.16 -60.14
CA PHE A 722 18.90 12.02 -59.53
C PHE A 722 18.87 12.46 -58.07
N ASP A 723 17.72 12.92 -57.59
CA ASP A 723 17.49 13.18 -56.17
C ASP A 723 17.08 11.88 -55.47
N VAL A 724 17.44 11.73 -54.20
CA VAL A 724 16.86 10.73 -53.29
C VAL A 724 16.04 11.42 -52.24
N VAL A 725 14.74 11.13 -52.23
CA VAL A 725 13.76 11.65 -51.28
C VAL A 725 13.30 10.50 -50.38
N ALA A 726 13.39 10.66 -49.07
CA ALA A 726 12.89 9.70 -48.10
C ALA A 726 11.97 10.42 -47.11
N GLU A 727 10.78 9.88 -46.84
CA GLU A 727 9.77 10.50 -45.97
C GLU A 727 9.46 11.96 -46.37
N GLY A 728 9.41 12.23 -47.68
CA GLY A 728 9.20 13.56 -48.25
C GLY A 728 10.39 14.53 -48.13
N GLN A 729 11.51 14.12 -47.54
CA GLN A 729 12.73 14.93 -47.40
C GLN A 729 13.75 14.57 -48.47
N ASN A 730 14.29 15.55 -49.21
CA ASN A 730 15.40 15.32 -50.14
C ASN A 730 16.69 15.07 -49.35
N VAL A 731 17.02 13.79 -49.14
CA VAL A 731 18.15 13.34 -48.32
C VAL A 731 19.46 13.27 -49.09
N LEU A 732 19.42 13.13 -50.41
CA LEU A 732 20.60 13.17 -51.29
C LEU A 732 20.27 13.96 -52.57
N PRO A 733 20.44 15.30 -52.57
CA PRO A 733 20.14 16.11 -53.74
C PRO A 733 21.19 15.94 -54.85
N ASN A 734 20.74 15.84 -56.10
CA ASN A 734 21.58 15.74 -57.31
C ASN A 734 22.68 14.67 -57.20
N LEU A 735 22.34 13.48 -56.73
CA LEU A 735 23.26 12.36 -56.64
C LEU A 735 23.72 11.95 -58.06
N ASP A 736 25.03 12.05 -58.26
CA ASP A 736 25.77 11.49 -59.38
C ASP A 736 26.69 10.40 -58.84
N ILE A 737 26.39 9.14 -59.18
CA ILE A 737 27.11 7.98 -58.65
C ILE A 737 28.56 7.99 -59.12
N VAL A 738 28.80 8.21 -60.41
CA VAL A 738 30.15 8.19 -61.00
C VAL A 738 31.01 9.31 -60.42
N GLN A 739 30.44 10.51 -60.27
CA GLN A 739 31.16 11.64 -59.67
C GLN A 739 31.59 11.34 -58.22
N GLN A 740 30.70 10.75 -57.43
CA GLN A 740 30.95 10.53 -56.00
C GLN A 740 31.74 9.24 -55.71
N ALA A 741 31.62 8.22 -56.56
CA ALA A 741 32.39 6.99 -56.48
C ALA A 741 33.79 7.12 -57.12
N GLY A 742 33.96 8.09 -58.03
CA GLY A 742 35.21 8.38 -58.74
C GLY A 742 35.35 7.66 -60.10
N ASN A 743 34.52 6.66 -60.39
CA ASN A 743 34.44 5.97 -61.68
C ASN A 743 33.10 5.20 -61.81
N GLY A 744 32.79 4.70 -63.01
CA GLY A 744 31.78 3.64 -63.19
C GLY A 744 32.26 2.31 -62.58
N ASN A 745 31.36 1.33 -62.46
CA ASN A 745 31.63 0.02 -61.86
C ASN A 745 32.30 0.09 -60.47
N THR A 746 31.97 1.12 -59.70
CA THR A 746 32.53 1.37 -58.36
C THR A 746 31.39 1.48 -57.36
N ALA A 747 31.47 0.73 -56.27
CA ALA A 747 30.46 0.73 -55.22
C ALA A 747 30.44 2.06 -54.47
N LEU A 748 29.24 2.58 -54.24
CA LEU A 748 28.97 3.77 -53.45
C LEU A 748 27.87 3.47 -52.44
N VAL A 749 28.14 3.72 -51.16
CA VAL A 749 27.15 3.59 -50.08
C VAL A 749 26.86 4.96 -49.51
N LYS A 750 25.58 5.30 -49.38
CA LYS A 750 25.12 6.53 -48.71
C LYS A 750 24.30 6.20 -47.48
N THR A 751 24.70 6.74 -46.34
CA THR A 751 23.97 6.62 -45.09
C THR A 751 23.07 7.84 -44.89
N VAL A 752 21.79 7.59 -44.63
CA VAL A 752 20.80 8.64 -44.35
C VAL A 752 19.96 8.26 -43.14
N ASN A 753 19.55 9.25 -42.36
CA ASN A 753 18.68 9.05 -41.20
C ASN A 753 17.31 9.64 -41.52
N VAL A 754 16.25 8.89 -41.22
CA VAL A 754 14.87 9.25 -41.53
C VAL A 754 13.97 9.01 -40.33
N GLN A 755 12.81 9.66 -40.33
CA GLN A 755 11.75 9.43 -39.34
C GLN A 755 10.56 8.83 -40.08
N VAL A 756 10.35 7.52 -39.93
CA VAL A 756 9.26 6.82 -40.59
C VAL A 756 7.95 7.15 -39.92
N THR A 757 6.97 7.56 -40.73
CA THR A 757 5.61 7.85 -40.27
C THR A 757 4.60 7.12 -41.15
N GLY A 758 3.49 6.65 -40.57
CA GLY A 758 2.43 5.99 -41.32
C GLY A 758 2.62 4.49 -41.57
N GLY A 759 3.61 3.84 -40.93
CA GLY A 759 3.79 2.38 -40.97
C GLY A 759 4.50 1.85 -42.21
N ALA A 760 5.05 2.73 -43.05
CA ALA A 760 5.89 2.33 -44.17
C ALA A 760 6.95 3.40 -44.47
N LEU A 761 8.13 2.96 -44.89
CA LEU A 761 9.19 3.81 -45.39
C LEU A 761 8.95 4.14 -46.86
N ASN A 762 8.72 5.41 -47.15
CA ASN A 762 8.57 5.94 -48.49
C ASN A 762 9.91 6.46 -49.00
N LEU A 763 10.43 5.85 -50.06
CA LEU A 763 11.70 6.21 -50.70
C LEU A 763 11.50 6.42 -52.20
N THR A 764 11.82 7.62 -52.69
CA THR A 764 11.69 8.01 -54.09
C THR A 764 13.03 8.47 -54.65
N LEU A 765 13.46 7.87 -55.76
CA LEU A 765 14.63 8.33 -56.52
C LEU A 765 14.13 8.99 -57.80
N SER A 766 14.38 10.29 -57.99
CA SER A 766 13.85 11.08 -59.12
C SER A 766 14.96 11.64 -60.00
N ALA A 767 15.04 11.19 -61.26
CA ALA A 767 16.12 11.58 -62.17
C ALA A 767 15.87 12.90 -62.89
N SER A 768 16.90 13.76 -62.88
CA SER A 768 17.03 14.92 -63.78
C SER A 768 17.77 14.54 -65.07
N VAL A 769 18.70 13.57 -65.01
CA VAL A 769 19.46 13.05 -66.17
C VAL A 769 19.41 11.53 -66.21
N ASP A 770 19.20 10.96 -67.41
CA ASP A 770 19.06 9.52 -67.67
C ASP A 770 17.96 8.86 -66.81
N TYR A 771 18.30 7.83 -66.03
CA TYR A 771 17.41 7.11 -65.12
C TYR A 771 18.04 7.05 -63.73
N PRO A 772 17.24 7.04 -62.66
CA PRO A 772 17.79 6.72 -61.34
C PRO A 772 18.24 5.25 -61.32
N SER A 773 19.17 4.92 -60.43
CA SER A 773 19.63 3.54 -60.24
C SER A 773 19.91 3.25 -58.78
N ILE A 774 19.61 2.04 -58.31
CA ILE A 774 19.92 1.56 -56.95
C ILE A 774 20.15 0.04 -56.98
N ALA A 775 21.19 -0.42 -56.27
CA ALA A 775 21.61 -1.81 -56.23
C ALA A 775 21.05 -2.55 -54.99
N GLY A 776 20.98 -1.87 -53.85
CA GLY A 776 20.44 -2.45 -52.63
C GLY A 776 20.03 -1.43 -51.58
N ILE A 777 19.21 -1.87 -50.63
CA ILE A 777 18.71 -1.07 -49.50
C ILE A 777 18.97 -1.85 -48.22
N GLU A 778 19.73 -1.26 -47.29
CA GLU A 778 19.91 -1.77 -45.93
C GLU A 778 19.18 -0.83 -44.94
N ILE A 779 18.27 -1.39 -44.14
CA ILE A 779 17.63 -0.72 -42.99
C ILE A 779 18.32 -1.24 -41.74
N VAL A 780 19.11 -0.38 -41.09
CA VAL A 780 19.91 -0.73 -39.91
C VAL A 780 19.03 -0.65 -38.66
N ARG A 781 19.05 -1.71 -37.84
CA ARG A 781 18.20 -1.84 -36.65
C ARG A 781 18.95 -2.25 -35.38
#